data_AF-A0A024USC9-F1
#
_entry.id   AF-A0A024USC9-F1
#
_cell.length_a   1.000
_cell.length_b   1.000
_cell.length_c   1.000
_cell.angle_alpha   90.00
_cell.angle_beta   90.00
_cell.angle_gamma   90.00
#
_symmetry.space_group_name_H-M   'P 1'
#
loop_
_entity.id
_entity.type
_entity.pdbx_description
1 polymer ?
#
loop_
_entity_poly.entity_id
_entity_poly.type
_entity_poly.pdbx_seq_one_letter_code
_entity_poly.pdbx_strand_id
1 'polypeptide(L)'
;MEDCVARGGISHVLAQARASLKHPSRPFTPKTGNRPLFHGDDYRPGSRPSSTYSQDGAEYTKPQSPQVASSVTTHTVTGRRSSCRRRGSDHRTNDDGDNEGGGNDSDNQGADAASRPSSVLAAGPTSPLCDSARSQVAPDDDDHDAKSRFDEFKDQEDEVDPSCYATPESLHMTLLQLQLALRDVENGHAAATSFGAVKKWTNQLFHDVHLLRHDDGGSRASTSSSAAVATTYAACLTQLLSLVEKTAEDHIIGLVHAAMQLWACHLSPGTHDNQHGRLLVGACKRLFMLSKDPVNDDRFCHVAVVETLLGVFSTKISHGVPTQVLIYVAGALKNVSGSSRMVTLLATNGAIGIFAKALEVTFDKDVNAAAQVLVQVTAILRNLAEHKQCLKQFWHAQVIQALCDLLPTYSSHGELVLNACRVLSKLTLHEAGRTQANKDGDNLRHLLHLLDGVTSSRHHDAALVIRLAFILGNLTATNDRNRKAIYTNGAVPHLLRLLKEYHIRYTDKHPDNASNATAEDVLVKLVRLLANAAIHASVGPTLGSLPGIEVLIDILDHAKAERHEELMLNVVSCLTNLSFYATEAAATNVITVHRLRLSRDLASILVDPNDEAVVEATRAFGNLSRFPDVLGTMLATDSTLLPTFVMLLDHANRDVVFTVCGVLMNTALDQRTRGRLHAISIPISDSDTSIVDTRDLLVGLFRHAGLKDLAMSTMVCKVLFNLVLSAQSKTSSEVAYVDTPTGRLLLSTLEELVDAIADSVTEAEVEFASVAHALMRSLVK
;
A
#
# COMPACT_ATOMS: atom_id res chain seq x y z
N MET A 1 -16.83 -8.65 12.80
CA MET A 1 -15.84 -9.41 11.97
C MET A 1 -14.93 -8.46 11.20
N GLU A 2 -15.43 -7.31 10.76
CA GLU A 2 -14.62 -6.24 10.15
C GLU A 2 -13.56 -5.66 11.11
N ASP A 3 -13.84 -5.57 12.42
CA ASP A 3 -12.91 -5.07 13.44
C ASP A 3 -11.61 -5.88 13.55
N CYS A 4 -11.69 -7.20 13.29
CA CYS A 4 -10.52 -8.08 13.25
C CYS A 4 -9.65 -7.83 12.01
N VAL A 5 -10.23 -7.35 10.92
CA VAL A 5 -9.50 -6.98 9.69
C VAL A 5 -8.81 -5.64 9.87
N ALA A 6 -9.42 -4.69 10.60
CA ALA A 6 -8.81 -3.41 10.94
C ALA A 6 -7.58 -3.59 11.85
N ARG A 7 -7.71 -4.34 12.96
CA ARG A 7 -6.60 -4.65 13.88
C ARG A 7 -5.44 -5.39 13.18
N GLY A 8 -5.75 -6.39 12.36
CA GLY A 8 -4.75 -7.09 11.55
C GLY A 8 -4.05 -6.19 10.52
N GLY A 9 -4.75 -5.19 9.98
CA GLY A 9 -4.19 -4.23 9.02
C GLY A 9 -3.13 -3.31 9.63
N ILE A 10 -3.32 -2.84 10.86
CA ILE A 10 -2.38 -1.93 11.53
C ILE A 10 -1.15 -2.67 12.02
N SER A 11 -1.31 -3.80 12.72
CA SER A 11 -0.16 -4.61 13.17
C SER A 11 0.70 -5.05 11.99
N HIS A 12 0.08 -5.46 10.87
CA HIS A 12 0.78 -5.77 9.62
C HIS A 12 1.45 -4.54 8.99
N VAL A 13 0.84 -3.35 9.01
CA VAL A 13 1.44 -2.11 8.47
C VAL A 13 2.56 -1.56 9.36
N LEU A 14 2.46 -1.67 10.69
CA LEU A 14 3.52 -1.33 11.63
C LEU A 14 4.68 -2.33 11.51
N ALA A 15 4.39 -3.64 11.42
CA ALA A 15 5.41 -4.65 11.11
C ALA A 15 6.07 -4.41 9.75
N GLN A 16 5.32 -4.05 8.71
CA GLN A 16 5.87 -3.67 7.40
C GLN A 16 6.66 -2.36 7.45
N ALA A 17 6.25 -1.36 8.25
CA ALA A 17 7.03 -0.14 8.46
C ALA A 17 8.35 -0.45 9.17
N ARG A 18 8.30 -1.23 10.27
CA ARG A 18 9.46 -1.76 11.01
C ARG A 18 10.40 -2.57 10.11
N ALA A 19 9.88 -3.38 9.19
CA ALA A 19 10.66 -4.15 8.22
C ALA A 19 11.21 -3.30 7.04
N SER A 20 10.50 -2.24 6.64
CA SER A 20 10.95 -1.32 5.57
C SER A 20 12.08 -0.39 6.01
N LEU A 21 12.25 -0.20 7.31
CA LEU A 21 13.41 0.43 7.89
C LEU A 21 14.61 -0.52 7.70
N LYS A 22 15.45 -0.24 6.70
CA LYS A 22 16.68 -1.01 6.40
C LYS A 22 17.59 -1.20 7.63
N HIS A 23 17.46 -0.30 8.60
CA HIS A 23 17.71 -0.57 10.01
C HIS A 23 16.48 -0.04 10.79
N PRO A 24 15.64 -0.89 11.45
CA PRO A 24 14.60 -0.39 12.36
C PRO A 24 15.27 0.53 13.36
N SER A 25 14.69 1.71 13.61
CA SER A 25 15.37 2.86 14.24
C SER A 25 16.14 2.42 15.47
N ARG A 26 17.45 2.12 15.29
CA ARG A 26 18.27 1.53 16.35
C ARG A 26 18.19 2.51 17.53
N PRO A 27 17.92 2.05 18.77
CA PRO A 27 18.00 2.91 19.93
C PRO A 27 19.28 3.73 19.84
N PHE A 28 19.12 5.05 19.86
CA PHE A 28 20.14 5.98 19.36
C PHE A 28 21.45 5.76 20.09
N THR A 29 22.38 5.03 19.45
CA THR A 29 23.75 4.95 19.90
C THR A 29 24.39 6.28 19.50
N PRO A 30 24.84 7.12 20.44
CA PRO A 30 25.36 8.44 20.09
C PRO A 30 26.49 8.33 19.08
N LYS A 31 26.45 9.15 18.02
CA LYS A 31 27.67 9.47 17.27
C LYS A 31 28.67 9.98 18.31
N THR A 32 29.80 9.28 18.46
CA THR A 32 30.79 9.52 19.51
C THR A 32 31.44 10.89 19.35
N GLY A 33 30.82 11.91 19.95
CA GLY A 33 31.41 13.23 20.12
C GLY A 33 32.49 13.21 21.21
N ASN A 34 33.73 13.52 20.83
CA ASN A 34 34.91 13.73 21.68
C ASN A 34 35.33 12.60 22.66
N ARG A 35 34.61 11.48 22.76
CA ARG A 35 35.16 10.20 23.25
C ARG A 35 34.64 9.04 22.39
N PRO A 36 35.47 8.41 21.55
CA PRO A 36 35.12 7.12 20.96
C PRO A 36 35.04 6.06 22.06
N LEU A 37 34.16 5.06 21.90
CA LEU A 37 34.05 3.92 22.83
C LEU A 37 35.32 3.02 22.82
N PHE A 38 36.15 3.18 21.78
CA PHE A 38 37.34 2.40 21.48
C PHE A 38 38.53 3.34 21.22
N HIS A 39 39.72 3.01 21.72
CA HIS A 39 40.91 3.86 21.65
C HIS A 39 42.15 3.07 21.23
N GLY A 40 43.06 3.72 20.51
CA GLY A 40 44.46 3.29 20.35
C GLY A 40 44.65 2.17 19.33
N ASP A 41 44.28 0.95 19.72
CA ASP A 41 44.74 -0.29 19.06
C ASP A 41 43.61 -1.16 18.49
N ASP A 42 42.34 -0.83 18.74
CA ASP A 42 41.16 -1.56 18.24
C ASP A 42 40.93 -1.39 16.71
N TYR A 43 41.75 -0.59 16.01
CA TYR A 43 41.60 -0.28 14.58
C TYR A 43 42.56 -1.08 13.68
N ARG A 44 42.08 -2.16 13.05
CA ARG A 44 42.74 -2.77 11.88
C ARG A 44 42.20 -2.18 10.57
N PRO A 45 43.03 -1.55 9.71
CA PRO A 45 42.57 -0.97 8.45
C PRO A 45 42.37 -2.06 7.38
N GLY A 46 41.21 -2.73 7.44
CA GLY A 46 40.77 -3.72 6.44
C GLY A 46 39.25 -3.96 6.43
N SER A 47 38.58 -3.75 7.55
CA SER A 47 37.16 -4.10 7.75
C SER A 47 36.22 -2.92 7.49
N ARG A 48 36.13 -2.43 6.25
CA ARG A 48 35.21 -1.34 5.88
C ARG A 48 34.28 -1.70 4.72
N PRO A 49 33.00 -2.02 4.98
CA PRO A 49 31.96 -1.98 3.95
C PRO A 49 31.81 -0.56 3.40
N SER A 50 31.65 -0.41 2.09
CA SER A 50 31.61 0.90 1.45
C SER A 50 30.24 1.58 1.58
N SER A 51 30.09 2.47 2.55
CA SER A 51 29.04 3.49 2.52
C SER A 51 29.55 4.83 3.09
N THR A 52 29.95 5.74 2.20
CA THR A 52 30.17 7.15 2.56
C THR A 52 29.79 8.01 1.36
N TYR A 53 28.57 8.54 1.39
CA TYR A 53 28.19 9.65 0.54
C TYR A 53 28.54 10.93 1.31
N SER A 54 29.66 11.57 0.97
CA SER A 54 30.02 12.87 1.50
C SER A 54 29.33 13.96 0.69
N GLN A 55 28.57 14.82 1.35
CA GLN A 55 28.06 16.06 0.76
C GLN A 55 28.75 17.24 1.44
N ASP A 56 29.94 17.58 0.92
CA ASP A 56 30.38 18.95 0.66
C ASP A 56 31.77 18.91 -0.01
N GLY A 57 31.91 19.63 -1.12
CA GLY A 57 33.10 19.58 -1.96
C GLY A 57 34.21 20.50 -1.46
N ALA A 58 35.25 19.92 -0.87
CA ALA A 58 36.56 20.55 -0.72
C ALA A 58 37.65 19.47 -0.72
N GLU A 59 38.40 19.35 -1.82
CA GLU A 59 39.58 18.48 -1.86
C GLU A 59 40.66 19.04 -0.93
N TYR A 60 41.17 18.21 -0.02
CA TYR A 60 42.33 18.53 0.80
C TYR A 60 43.44 17.52 0.53
N THR A 61 44.50 17.97 -0.15
CA THR A 61 45.65 17.15 -0.51
C THR A 61 46.44 16.74 0.74
N LYS A 62 46.88 15.47 0.77
CA LYS A 62 47.76 14.92 1.83
C LYS A 62 49.09 15.69 1.89
N PRO A 63 49.58 16.07 3.09
CA PRO A 63 50.97 16.48 3.25
C PRO A 63 51.90 15.26 3.14
N GLN A 64 52.98 15.38 2.36
CA GLN A 64 54.09 14.43 2.33
C GLN A 64 55.21 14.87 3.27
N SER A 65 55.95 13.89 3.81
CA SER A 65 57.14 14.08 4.64
C SER A 65 58.32 14.66 3.83
N PRO A 66 59.30 15.34 4.45
CA PRO A 66 60.21 16.23 3.74
C PRO A 66 61.42 15.53 3.11
N GLN A 67 61.76 15.87 1.85
CA GLN A 67 63.10 15.72 1.29
C GLN A 67 63.51 16.92 0.41
N VAL A 68 64.58 17.58 0.85
CA VAL A 68 65.70 18.18 0.08
C VAL A 68 65.48 18.58 -1.40
N ALA A 69 65.52 19.89 -1.72
CA ALA A 69 66.57 20.51 -2.59
C ALA A 69 66.27 21.98 -3.02
N SER A 70 67.32 22.81 -2.91
CA SER A 70 67.69 23.95 -3.79
C SER A 70 66.66 24.92 -4.41
N SER A 71 66.58 26.12 -3.78
CA SER A 71 67.08 27.39 -4.35
C SER A 71 66.25 28.27 -5.32
N VAL A 72 66.45 29.60 -5.16
CA VAL A 72 66.35 30.71 -6.14
C VAL A 72 64.96 31.36 -6.33
N THR A 73 64.76 32.47 -5.57
CA THR A 73 64.20 33.80 -5.94
C THR A 73 63.08 33.93 -7.00
N THR A 74 62.06 34.79 -6.97
CA THR A 74 61.57 35.93 -6.14
C THR A 74 60.22 36.41 -6.78
N HIS A 75 59.43 37.43 -6.39
CA HIS A 75 59.51 38.51 -5.38
C HIS A 75 58.07 38.91 -4.93
N THR A 76 57.97 39.70 -3.85
CA THR A 76 56.97 40.76 -3.48
C THR A 76 55.75 41.11 -4.37
N VAL A 77 54.64 41.70 -3.87
CA VAL A 77 54.05 41.87 -2.52
C VAL A 77 52.67 42.57 -2.65
N THR A 78 51.76 42.38 -1.70
CA THR A 78 50.49 43.13 -1.45
C THR A 78 49.47 43.28 -2.61
N GLY A 79 48.16 43.12 -2.42
CA GLY A 79 47.36 42.86 -1.22
C GLY A 79 46.30 43.92 -0.99
N ARG A 80 45.24 43.58 -0.22
CA ARG A 80 44.28 44.51 0.43
C ARG A 80 43.45 45.43 -0.52
N ARG A 81 42.14 45.59 -0.35
CA ARG A 81 41.21 45.17 0.72
C ARG A 81 39.77 45.54 0.28
N SER A 82 38.76 44.98 0.96
CA SER A 82 37.50 45.62 1.41
C SER A 82 36.87 46.76 0.57
N SER A 83 35.57 46.83 0.33
CA SER A 83 34.43 46.08 0.90
C SER A 83 33.14 46.84 0.52
N CYS A 84 31.98 46.17 0.65
CA CYS A 84 30.69 46.81 0.99
C CYS A 84 30.11 47.77 -0.08
N ARG A 85 28.80 47.96 -0.19
CA ARG A 85 27.63 47.26 0.38
C ARG A 85 26.41 47.74 -0.38
N ARG A 86 25.38 46.88 -0.48
CA ARG A 86 23.96 47.23 -0.67
C ARG A 86 23.63 47.93 -2.00
N ARG A 87 22.38 47.97 -2.46
CA ARG A 87 21.12 47.19 -2.31
C ARG A 87 20.07 48.12 -2.92
N GLY A 88 19.32 47.62 -3.89
CA GLY A 88 18.16 48.28 -4.47
C GLY A 88 17.90 47.61 -5.83
N SER A 89 16.79 46.94 -6.07
CA SER A 89 15.40 47.45 -6.09
C SER A 89 15.25 48.58 -7.11
N ASP A 90 14.37 48.55 -8.09
CA ASP A 90 13.33 47.57 -8.48
C ASP A 90 12.89 47.93 -9.92
N HIS A 91 11.81 47.30 -10.42
CA HIS A 91 11.02 47.62 -11.64
C HIS A 91 11.46 46.84 -12.90
N ARG A 92 10.57 45.99 -13.45
CA ARG A 92 9.47 46.27 -14.41
C ARG A 92 10.05 46.75 -15.75
N THR A 93 9.70 46.20 -16.91
CA THR A 93 8.44 45.58 -17.36
C THR A 93 8.65 44.39 -18.32
N ASN A 94 7.56 43.66 -18.56
CA ASN A 94 7.07 43.13 -19.84
C ASN A 94 7.65 43.83 -21.11
N ASP A 95 7.74 43.21 -22.29
CA ASP A 95 6.68 42.49 -23.03
C ASP A 95 7.20 41.37 -23.96
N ASP A 96 6.27 40.47 -24.33
CA ASP A 96 5.99 39.82 -25.62
C ASP A 96 7.09 39.39 -26.61
N GLY A 97 6.78 38.33 -27.39
CA GLY A 97 7.24 38.26 -28.78
C GLY A 97 7.77 36.92 -29.28
N ASP A 98 6.93 35.89 -29.32
CA ASP A 98 6.66 35.11 -30.53
C ASP A 98 7.79 34.79 -31.54
N ASN A 99 8.15 33.50 -31.53
CA ASN A 99 7.85 32.57 -32.63
C ASN A 99 8.98 32.05 -33.57
N GLU A 100 8.78 30.77 -33.92
CA GLU A 100 9.17 30.04 -35.15
C GLU A 100 10.63 29.73 -35.54
N GLY A 101 10.85 28.42 -35.75
CA GLY A 101 11.69 27.88 -36.84
C GLY A 101 13.18 27.69 -36.53
N GLY A 102 13.81 26.55 -36.84
CA GLY A 102 13.29 25.31 -37.44
C GLY A 102 14.36 24.61 -38.28
N GLY A 103 14.61 23.33 -38.02
CA GLY A 103 15.60 22.51 -38.73
C GLY A 103 17.06 22.85 -38.40
N ASN A 104 18.03 21.98 -38.69
CA ASN A 104 17.95 20.59 -39.13
C ASN A 104 19.32 19.94 -38.87
N ASP A 105 19.37 18.62 -38.63
CA ASP A 105 20.21 17.68 -39.38
C ASP A 105 20.41 16.34 -38.67
N SER A 106 20.71 15.34 -39.50
CA SER A 106 20.42 13.93 -39.29
C SER A 106 21.69 13.08 -39.10
N ASP A 107 21.45 11.78 -38.91
CA ASP A 107 22.35 10.67 -39.22
C ASP A 107 23.58 10.45 -38.32
N ASN A 108 23.55 9.33 -37.60
CA ASN A 108 24.32 8.20 -38.12
C ASN A 108 23.70 6.83 -37.75
N GLN A 109 23.92 5.85 -38.62
CA GLN A 109 23.48 4.46 -38.45
C GLN A 109 24.58 3.62 -37.76
N GLY A 110 24.20 2.47 -37.19
CA GLY A 110 25.16 1.50 -36.66
C GLY A 110 24.48 0.29 -36.00
N ALA A 111 24.30 -0.79 -36.76
CA ALA A 111 23.96 -2.10 -36.21
C ALA A 111 25.25 -2.90 -35.97
N ASP A 112 25.29 -3.74 -34.92
CA ASP A 112 25.80 -5.11 -35.07
C ASP A 112 25.49 -6.03 -33.87
N ALA A 113 25.79 -7.33 -34.03
CA ALA A 113 25.19 -8.43 -33.27
C ALA A 113 25.99 -9.02 -32.08
N ALA A 114 25.24 -9.70 -31.21
CA ALA A 114 25.54 -10.96 -30.49
C ALA A 114 26.90 -11.25 -29.82
N SER A 115 26.85 -11.60 -28.52
CA SER A 115 27.70 -12.68 -27.94
C SER A 115 27.19 -13.23 -26.59
N ARG A 116 27.08 -14.55 -26.45
CA ARG A 116 26.99 -15.33 -25.17
C ARG A 116 28.41 -15.71 -24.67
N PRO A 117 28.58 -16.11 -23.39
CA PRO A 117 28.65 -17.55 -23.00
C PRO A 117 27.80 -17.87 -21.73
N SER A 118 27.14 -19.03 -21.56
CA SER A 118 27.62 -20.41 -21.27
C SER A 118 28.31 -20.57 -19.89
N SER A 119 27.56 -20.93 -18.83
CA SER A 119 27.46 -22.27 -18.16
C SER A 119 28.57 -22.58 -17.12
N VAL A 120 28.29 -23.16 -15.92
CA VAL A 120 28.39 -24.62 -15.62
C VAL A 120 28.11 -24.91 -14.10
N LEU A 121 27.30 -25.96 -13.76
CA LEU A 121 27.22 -26.77 -12.50
C LEU A 121 26.97 -26.09 -11.11
N ALA A 122 26.41 -26.73 -10.06
CA ALA A 122 25.67 -28.01 -9.89
C ALA A 122 24.94 -28.12 -8.51
N ALA A 123 24.02 -29.10 -8.43
CA ALA A 123 23.61 -29.89 -7.25
C ALA A 123 22.82 -29.26 -6.07
N GLY A 124 21.81 -30.03 -5.64
CA GLY A 124 21.20 -29.98 -4.30
C GLY A 124 20.76 -31.40 -3.88
N PRO A 125 20.53 -31.67 -2.57
CA PRO A 125 19.98 -32.95 -2.07
C PRO A 125 18.56 -32.80 -1.47
N THR A 126 17.54 -33.49 -2.01
CA THR A 126 16.92 -34.76 -1.52
C THR A 126 16.12 -34.72 -0.21
N SER A 127 14.84 -35.13 -0.28
CA SER A 127 14.06 -35.75 0.81
C SER A 127 13.16 -36.87 0.23
N PRO A 128 13.01 -38.07 0.85
CA PRO A 128 12.43 -39.25 0.18
C PRO A 128 11.25 -39.97 0.91
N LEU A 129 10.45 -40.77 0.16
CA LEU A 129 9.67 -41.98 0.60
C LEU A 129 8.52 -41.73 1.64
N CYS A 130 7.50 -42.56 1.96
CA CYS A 130 6.90 -43.86 1.53
C CYS A 130 5.50 -43.97 2.25
N ASP A 131 4.52 -44.88 2.04
CA ASP A 131 4.22 -45.92 1.03
C ASP A 131 2.72 -46.36 1.14
N SER A 132 2.23 -47.25 0.25
CA SER A 132 1.15 -48.25 0.45
C SER A 132 -0.33 -47.79 0.65
N ALA A 133 -1.38 -48.50 0.20
CA ALA A 133 -1.54 -49.82 -0.45
C ALA A 133 -2.82 -49.83 -1.35
N ARG A 134 -2.79 -50.39 -2.58
CA ARG A 134 -3.26 -51.75 -3.02
C ARG A 134 -4.75 -52.06 -2.71
N SER A 135 -5.55 -52.78 -3.52
CA SER A 135 -5.47 -53.45 -4.85
C SER A 135 -6.95 -53.77 -5.26
N GLN A 136 -7.41 -54.04 -6.49
CA GLN A 136 -7.06 -55.05 -7.51
C GLN A 136 -7.62 -54.55 -8.89
N VAL A 137 -6.92 -54.59 -10.05
CA VAL A 137 -6.35 -55.72 -10.84
C VAL A 137 -7.46 -56.51 -11.58
N ALA A 138 -7.42 -56.83 -12.88
CA ALA A 138 -6.63 -56.45 -14.10
C ALA A 138 -7.33 -57.17 -15.30
N PRO A 139 -6.71 -57.59 -16.43
CA PRO A 139 -5.49 -57.20 -17.18
C PRO A 139 -5.86 -56.83 -18.67
N ASP A 140 -5.04 -56.72 -19.72
CA ASP A 140 -3.72 -57.28 -20.10
C ASP A 140 -2.86 -56.28 -20.92
N ASP A 141 -1.52 -56.40 -20.76
CA ASP A 141 -0.39 -56.40 -21.72
C ASP A 141 -0.38 -55.46 -22.97
N ASP A 142 0.75 -54.88 -23.45
CA ASP A 142 2.19 -55.10 -23.14
C ASP A 142 3.08 -53.87 -23.51
N ASP A 143 4.37 -53.90 -23.14
CA ASP A 143 5.37 -52.81 -23.23
C ASP A 143 5.67 -52.18 -24.62
N HIS A 144 5.92 -50.85 -24.66
CA HIS A 144 7.28 -50.27 -24.88
C HIS A 144 7.37 -48.71 -25.02
N ASP A 145 8.30 -48.14 -24.26
CA ASP A 145 9.23 -47.02 -24.53
C ASP A 145 8.83 -45.59 -25.02
N ALA A 146 9.21 -44.65 -24.15
CA ALA A 146 10.09 -43.48 -24.42
C ALA A 146 9.57 -42.19 -25.10
N LYS A 147 10.28 -41.10 -24.77
CA LYS A 147 9.94 -39.69 -25.06
C LYS A 147 10.53 -39.14 -26.37
N SER A 148 9.84 -38.12 -26.89
CA SER A 148 10.34 -36.92 -27.59
C SER A 148 10.46 -36.90 -29.14
N ARG A 149 9.48 -36.20 -29.74
CA ARG A 149 9.44 -35.36 -30.97
C ARG A 149 7.96 -34.93 -31.09
N PHE A 150 7.53 -33.67 -31.24
CA PHE A 150 7.99 -32.53 -32.04
C PHE A 150 8.14 -32.83 -33.54
N ASP A 151 7.27 -32.14 -34.28
CA ASP A 151 7.05 -32.06 -35.74
C ASP A 151 6.38 -33.26 -36.45
N GLU A 152 5.57 -32.87 -37.45
CA GLU A 152 4.84 -33.66 -38.45
C GLU A 152 3.69 -34.56 -37.98
N PHE A 153 2.54 -33.95 -37.68
CA PHE A 153 1.28 -34.45 -38.22
C PHE A 153 0.69 -33.43 -39.19
N LYS A 154 0.46 -33.89 -40.42
CA LYS A 154 -0.11 -33.12 -41.52
C LYS A 154 -1.53 -32.69 -41.22
N ASP A 155 -1.97 -31.65 -41.91
CA ASP A 155 -3.37 -31.31 -42.11
C ASP A 155 -4.15 -32.55 -42.57
N GLN A 156 -4.88 -33.16 -41.64
CA GLN A 156 -6.17 -33.72 -41.97
C GLN A 156 -7.15 -32.57 -41.78
N GLU A 157 -7.51 -31.96 -42.89
CA GLU A 157 -8.73 -31.18 -42.98
C GLU A 157 -9.87 -32.11 -42.54
N ASP A 158 -10.36 -31.93 -41.31
CA ASP A 158 -11.68 -32.44 -40.94
C ASP A 158 -12.64 -31.82 -41.96
N GLU A 159 -13.22 -32.66 -42.82
CA GLU A 159 -14.10 -32.25 -43.91
C GLU A 159 -15.42 -31.75 -43.30
N VAL A 160 -15.41 -30.49 -42.85
CA VAL A 160 -16.58 -29.81 -42.29
C VAL A 160 -17.66 -29.76 -43.37
N ASP A 161 -18.77 -30.45 -43.12
CA ASP A 161 -19.89 -30.58 -44.04
C ASP A 161 -20.31 -29.19 -44.59
N PRO A 162 -20.17 -28.94 -45.91
CA PRO A 162 -20.51 -27.66 -46.53
C PRO A 162 -21.99 -27.25 -46.40
N SER A 163 -22.86 -28.13 -45.90
CA SER A 163 -24.25 -27.80 -45.57
C SER A 163 -24.43 -27.04 -44.25
N CYS A 164 -23.38 -26.88 -43.43
CA CYS A 164 -23.45 -26.26 -42.11
C CYS A 164 -23.20 -24.74 -42.07
N TYR A 165 -22.84 -24.12 -43.20
CA TYR A 165 -22.66 -22.67 -43.28
C TYR A 165 -24.02 -21.93 -43.25
N ALA A 166 -24.17 -20.96 -42.34
CA ALA A 166 -25.35 -20.11 -42.33
C ALA A 166 -25.39 -19.26 -43.61
N THR A 167 -26.54 -19.22 -44.29
CA THR A 167 -26.73 -18.41 -45.51
C THR A 167 -27.70 -17.26 -45.24
N PRO A 168 -27.78 -16.24 -46.12
CA PRO A 168 -28.83 -15.21 -46.02
C PRO A 168 -30.24 -15.80 -45.97
N GLU A 169 -30.48 -16.93 -46.64
CA GLU A 169 -31.74 -17.68 -46.64
C GLU A 169 -31.96 -18.40 -45.31
N SER A 170 -30.95 -19.04 -44.71
CA SER A 170 -31.10 -19.69 -43.40
C SER A 170 -31.37 -18.64 -42.30
N LEU A 171 -30.67 -17.49 -42.34
CA LEU A 171 -30.95 -16.34 -41.48
C LEU A 171 -32.39 -15.83 -41.67
N HIS A 172 -32.88 -15.74 -42.92
CA HIS A 172 -34.25 -15.35 -43.20
C HIS A 172 -35.27 -16.34 -42.63
N MET A 173 -35.02 -17.65 -42.76
CA MET A 173 -35.88 -18.68 -42.19
C MET A 173 -35.89 -18.65 -40.65
N THR A 174 -34.74 -18.47 -40.00
CA THR A 174 -34.64 -18.29 -38.54
C THR A 174 -35.39 -17.03 -38.09
N LEU A 175 -35.31 -15.93 -38.85
CA LEU A 175 -36.08 -14.71 -38.59
C LEU A 175 -37.60 -14.91 -38.73
N LEU A 176 -38.06 -15.68 -39.74
CA LEU A 176 -39.47 -16.02 -39.88
C LEU A 176 -39.98 -16.88 -38.71
N GLN A 177 -39.18 -17.85 -38.24
CA GLN A 177 -39.51 -18.64 -37.04
C GLN A 177 -39.57 -17.79 -35.77
N LEU A 178 -38.65 -16.82 -35.62
CA LEU A 178 -38.71 -15.82 -34.54
C LEU A 178 -39.97 -14.96 -34.64
N GLN A 179 -40.34 -14.50 -35.84
CA GLN A 179 -41.54 -13.68 -36.05
C GLN A 179 -42.83 -14.42 -35.69
N LEU A 180 -42.92 -15.71 -35.98
CA LEU A 180 -44.03 -16.57 -35.54
C LEU A 180 -44.08 -16.65 -34.01
N ALA A 181 -42.95 -17.00 -33.37
CA ALA A 181 -42.88 -17.09 -31.91
C ALA A 181 -43.24 -15.78 -31.20
N LEU A 182 -42.86 -14.62 -31.76
CA LEU A 182 -43.24 -13.31 -31.22
C LEU A 182 -44.75 -13.03 -31.33
N ARG A 183 -45.38 -13.40 -32.45
CA ARG A 183 -46.84 -13.29 -32.63
C ARG A 183 -47.61 -14.18 -31.66
N ASP A 184 -47.13 -15.39 -31.39
CA ASP A 184 -47.79 -16.31 -30.46
C ASP A 184 -47.82 -15.73 -29.03
N VAL A 185 -46.72 -15.11 -28.59
CA VAL A 185 -46.67 -14.41 -27.29
C VAL A 185 -47.60 -13.18 -27.28
N GLU A 186 -47.59 -12.35 -28.33
CA GLU A 186 -48.46 -11.16 -28.41
C GLU A 186 -49.96 -11.51 -28.44
N ASN A 187 -50.34 -12.61 -29.10
CA ASN A 187 -51.72 -13.08 -29.22
C ASN A 187 -52.27 -13.76 -27.95
N GLY A 188 -51.55 -13.68 -26.82
CA GLY A 188 -52.01 -14.24 -25.54
C GLY A 188 -51.80 -15.75 -25.39
N HIS A 189 -51.15 -16.43 -26.33
CA HIS A 189 -50.65 -17.81 -26.14
C HIS A 189 -49.35 -17.80 -25.32
N ALA A 190 -49.35 -17.03 -24.22
CA ALA A 190 -48.22 -16.72 -23.36
C ALA A 190 -47.84 -17.89 -22.41
N ALA A 191 -47.84 -19.11 -22.94
CA ALA A 191 -47.27 -20.27 -22.27
C ALA A 191 -45.74 -20.15 -22.22
N ALA A 192 -45.11 -20.79 -21.21
CA ALA A 192 -43.66 -20.79 -21.05
C ALA A 192 -42.90 -21.31 -22.29
N THR A 193 -43.54 -22.17 -23.09
CA THR A 193 -43.05 -22.67 -24.38
C THR A 193 -42.82 -21.57 -25.40
N SER A 194 -43.72 -20.59 -25.50
CA SER A 194 -43.65 -19.49 -26.48
C SER A 194 -42.48 -18.55 -26.18
N PHE A 195 -42.26 -18.21 -24.90
CA PHE A 195 -41.06 -17.48 -24.46
C PHE A 195 -39.77 -18.29 -24.67
N GLY A 196 -39.83 -19.62 -24.52
CA GLY A 196 -38.74 -20.53 -24.85
C GLY A 196 -38.37 -20.50 -26.33
N ALA A 197 -39.35 -20.48 -27.23
CA ALA A 197 -39.15 -20.38 -28.67
C ALA A 197 -38.48 -19.06 -29.08
N VAL A 198 -38.92 -17.92 -28.53
CA VAL A 198 -38.27 -16.61 -28.76
C VAL A 198 -36.79 -16.67 -28.40
N LYS A 199 -36.44 -17.18 -27.20
CA LYS A 199 -35.04 -17.33 -26.77
C LYS A 199 -34.24 -18.27 -27.67
N LYS A 200 -34.83 -19.40 -28.09
CA LYS A 200 -34.18 -20.38 -28.97
C LYS A 200 -33.77 -19.72 -30.28
N TRP A 201 -34.71 -19.04 -30.95
CA TRP A 201 -34.45 -18.47 -32.27
C TRP A 201 -33.55 -17.23 -32.23
N THR A 202 -33.58 -16.41 -31.17
CA THR A 202 -32.59 -15.33 -31.01
C THR A 202 -31.19 -15.87 -30.71
N ASN A 203 -31.05 -16.91 -29.89
CA ASN A 203 -29.76 -17.58 -29.65
C ASN A 203 -29.19 -18.15 -30.96
N GLN A 204 -30.01 -18.87 -31.73
CA GLN A 204 -29.60 -19.45 -33.02
C GLN A 204 -29.12 -18.35 -33.97
N LEU A 205 -29.95 -17.31 -34.18
CA LEU A 205 -29.60 -16.21 -35.08
C LEU A 205 -28.30 -15.49 -34.66
N PHE A 206 -28.11 -15.27 -33.36
CA PHE A 206 -26.89 -14.65 -32.83
C PHE A 206 -25.64 -15.51 -33.08
N HIS A 207 -25.77 -16.83 -32.95
CA HIS A 207 -24.70 -17.78 -33.26
C HIS A 207 -24.39 -17.82 -34.76
N ASP A 208 -25.41 -17.99 -35.61
CA ASP A 208 -25.31 -18.02 -37.08
C ASP A 208 -24.61 -16.76 -37.61
N VAL A 209 -25.00 -15.57 -37.12
CA VAL A 209 -24.38 -14.29 -37.49
C VAL A 209 -22.96 -14.13 -36.95
N HIS A 210 -22.62 -14.78 -35.83
CA HIS A 210 -21.26 -14.76 -35.29
C HIS A 210 -20.30 -15.61 -36.14
N LEU A 211 -20.73 -16.80 -36.56
CA LEU A 211 -19.98 -17.67 -37.48
C LEU A 211 -19.71 -16.95 -38.81
N LEU A 212 -20.75 -16.38 -39.43
CA LEU A 212 -20.65 -15.64 -40.69
C LEU A 212 -19.64 -14.47 -40.64
N ARG A 213 -19.48 -13.82 -39.49
CA ARG A 213 -18.51 -12.72 -39.30
C ARG A 213 -17.07 -13.20 -39.05
N HIS A 214 -16.85 -14.50 -38.90
CA HIS A 214 -15.53 -15.08 -38.66
C HIS A 214 -14.87 -15.62 -39.94
N ASP A 215 -15.65 -16.05 -40.94
CA ASP A 215 -15.16 -16.52 -42.23
C ASP A 215 -14.77 -15.38 -43.20
N ASP A 216 -15.42 -14.22 -43.10
CA ASP A 216 -15.05 -13.01 -43.86
C ASP A 216 -13.76 -12.38 -43.30
N GLY A 217 -12.62 -12.91 -43.77
CA GLY A 217 -11.27 -12.54 -43.31
C GLY A 217 -10.92 -11.05 -43.42
N GLY A 218 -11.17 -10.28 -42.36
CA GLY A 218 -10.64 -8.95 -42.11
C GLY A 218 -11.15 -7.81 -43.01
N SER A 219 -11.78 -8.12 -44.14
CA SER A 219 -12.38 -7.11 -45.02
C SER A 219 -13.69 -6.61 -44.45
N ARG A 220 -13.89 -5.29 -44.47
CA ARG A 220 -15.15 -4.62 -44.09
C ARG A 220 -16.22 -4.76 -45.19
N ALA A 221 -16.21 -5.90 -45.89
CA ALA A 221 -17.22 -6.26 -46.87
C ALA A 221 -18.56 -6.38 -46.16
N SER A 222 -19.57 -5.69 -46.70
CA SER A 222 -20.90 -5.72 -46.14
C SER A 222 -21.44 -7.14 -46.15
N THR A 223 -21.90 -7.63 -45.00
CA THR A 223 -23.09 -8.49 -44.96
C THR A 223 -24.24 -7.66 -45.52
N SER A 224 -24.32 -7.56 -46.85
CA SER A 224 -25.46 -6.99 -47.56
C SER A 224 -26.59 -8.00 -47.43
N SER A 225 -27.17 -8.04 -46.23
CA SER A 225 -28.38 -8.79 -45.93
C SER A 225 -29.39 -8.48 -47.02
N SER A 226 -29.92 -9.52 -47.66
CA SER A 226 -31.02 -9.38 -48.61
C SER A 226 -32.08 -8.43 -48.03
N ALA A 227 -32.70 -7.58 -48.85
CA ALA A 227 -33.68 -6.61 -48.36
C ALA A 227 -34.81 -7.27 -47.54
N ALA A 228 -35.12 -8.54 -47.84
CA ALA A 228 -36.01 -9.39 -47.06
C ALA A 228 -35.46 -9.71 -45.64
N VAL A 229 -34.19 -10.07 -45.50
CA VAL A 229 -33.52 -10.28 -44.20
C VAL A 229 -33.54 -9.00 -43.38
N ALA A 230 -33.12 -7.87 -43.95
CA ALA A 230 -33.10 -6.58 -43.25
C ALA A 230 -34.49 -6.14 -42.76
N THR A 231 -35.52 -6.35 -43.58
CA THR A 231 -36.90 -5.98 -43.27
C THR A 231 -37.50 -6.89 -42.20
N THR A 232 -37.37 -8.21 -42.32
CA THR A 232 -37.86 -9.14 -41.30
C THR A 232 -37.11 -8.97 -39.97
N TYR A 233 -35.80 -8.73 -40.02
CA TYR A 233 -35.00 -8.41 -38.83
C TYR A 233 -35.49 -7.16 -38.10
N ALA A 234 -35.68 -6.04 -38.80
CA ALA A 234 -36.17 -4.80 -38.19
C ALA A 234 -37.58 -4.97 -37.59
N ALA A 235 -38.44 -5.74 -38.27
CA ALA A 235 -39.77 -6.09 -37.75
C ALA A 235 -39.69 -6.94 -36.46
N CYS A 236 -38.89 -8.01 -36.46
CA CYS A 236 -38.66 -8.85 -35.28
C CYS A 236 -38.07 -8.05 -34.10
N LEU A 237 -37.10 -7.17 -34.36
CA LEU A 237 -36.47 -6.35 -33.34
C LEU A 237 -37.45 -5.35 -32.73
N THR A 238 -38.23 -4.64 -33.55
CA THR A 238 -39.28 -3.73 -33.07
C THR A 238 -40.34 -4.48 -32.25
N GLN A 239 -40.78 -5.64 -32.73
CA GLN A 239 -41.81 -6.46 -32.07
C GLN A 239 -41.31 -7.01 -30.73
N LEU A 240 -40.10 -7.58 -30.68
CA LEU A 240 -39.48 -8.09 -29.45
C LEU A 240 -39.23 -6.98 -28.41
N LEU A 241 -38.72 -5.83 -28.82
CA LEU A 241 -38.53 -4.70 -27.89
C LEU A 241 -39.87 -4.14 -27.38
N SER A 242 -40.89 -4.05 -28.23
CA SER A 242 -42.24 -3.62 -27.82
C SER A 242 -42.92 -4.64 -26.88
N LEU A 243 -42.63 -5.93 -27.06
CA LEU A 243 -43.11 -7.00 -26.20
C LEU A 243 -42.48 -6.92 -24.79
N VAL A 244 -41.21 -6.51 -24.68
CA VAL A 244 -40.55 -6.28 -23.38
C VAL A 244 -41.29 -5.24 -22.54
N GLU A 245 -41.93 -4.23 -23.13
CA GLU A 245 -42.71 -3.23 -22.37
C GLU A 245 -44.03 -3.78 -21.82
N LYS A 246 -44.63 -4.78 -22.49
CA LYS A 246 -45.98 -5.30 -22.20
C LYS A 246 -45.99 -6.58 -21.34
N THR A 247 -44.89 -7.30 -21.26
CA THR A 247 -44.81 -8.63 -20.61
C THR A 247 -44.82 -8.54 -19.07
N ALA A 248 -45.24 -9.61 -18.39
CA ALA A 248 -45.10 -9.76 -16.94
C ALA A 248 -43.62 -9.96 -16.50
N GLU A 249 -43.32 -9.72 -15.22
CA GLU A 249 -41.93 -9.60 -14.73
C GLU A 249 -41.07 -10.86 -14.91
N ASP A 250 -41.66 -12.04 -14.79
CA ASP A 250 -40.98 -13.35 -14.83
C ASP A 250 -40.25 -13.67 -16.15
N HIS A 251 -40.53 -12.92 -17.22
CA HIS A 251 -39.93 -13.17 -18.53
C HIS A 251 -39.07 -12.01 -19.05
N ILE A 252 -39.07 -10.85 -18.38
CA ILE A 252 -38.38 -9.63 -18.83
C ILE A 252 -36.87 -9.87 -18.99
N ILE A 253 -36.19 -10.43 -17.98
CA ILE A 253 -34.74 -10.68 -18.04
C ILE A 253 -34.37 -11.51 -19.28
N GLY A 254 -35.16 -12.55 -19.56
CA GLY A 254 -34.97 -13.43 -20.70
C GLY A 254 -35.29 -12.80 -22.06
N LEU A 255 -36.29 -11.92 -22.13
CA LEU A 255 -36.65 -11.17 -23.35
C LEU A 255 -35.65 -10.04 -23.63
N VAL A 256 -35.17 -9.33 -22.60
CA VAL A 256 -34.15 -8.28 -22.75
C VAL A 256 -32.84 -8.89 -23.24
N HIS A 257 -32.42 -10.04 -22.68
CA HIS A 257 -31.30 -10.84 -23.19
C HIS A 257 -31.46 -11.15 -24.69
N ALA A 258 -32.60 -11.75 -25.07
CA ALA A 258 -32.91 -12.07 -26.46
C ALA A 258 -32.89 -10.82 -27.38
N ALA A 259 -33.40 -9.68 -26.89
CA ALA A 259 -33.42 -8.42 -27.63
C ALA A 259 -32.01 -7.82 -27.82
N MET A 260 -31.14 -7.93 -26.80
CA MET A 260 -29.75 -7.46 -26.87
C MET A 260 -28.90 -8.32 -27.80
N GLN A 261 -29.08 -9.65 -27.80
CA GLN A 261 -28.46 -10.54 -28.78
C GLN A 261 -28.92 -10.22 -30.21
N LEU A 262 -30.25 -10.09 -30.40
CA LEU A 262 -30.81 -9.72 -31.70
C LEU A 262 -30.24 -8.38 -32.18
N TRP A 263 -30.20 -7.35 -31.33
CA TRP A 263 -29.58 -6.05 -31.64
C TRP A 263 -28.14 -6.15 -32.15
N ALA A 264 -27.31 -6.98 -31.50
CA ALA A 264 -25.91 -7.17 -31.86
C ALA A 264 -25.69 -7.90 -33.22
N CYS A 265 -26.75 -8.46 -33.80
CA CYS A 265 -26.71 -9.06 -35.14
C CYS A 265 -26.57 -8.01 -36.26
N HIS A 266 -26.95 -6.75 -36.02
CA HIS A 266 -26.80 -5.61 -36.97
C HIS A 266 -27.24 -5.90 -38.42
N LEU A 267 -28.25 -6.75 -38.63
CA LEU A 267 -28.68 -7.23 -39.95
C LEU A 267 -29.49 -6.21 -40.77
N SER A 268 -29.49 -4.92 -40.41
CA SER A 268 -30.19 -3.87 -41.18
C SER A 268 -29.45 -2.53 -41.12
N PRO A 269 -29.25 -1.84 -42.27
CA PRO A 269 -28.77 -0.47 -42.29
C PRO A 269 -29.72 0.43 -41.49
N GLY A 270 -29.19 1.14 -40.48
CA GLY A 270 -30.02 1.99 -39.62
C GLY A 270 -30.66 1.29 -38.42
N THR A 271 -30.22 0.10 -38.00
CA THR A 271 -30.63 -0.48 -36.69
C THR A 271 -30.39 0.49 -35.51
N HIS A 272 -29.47 1.44 -35.68
CA HIS A 272 -29.15 2.51 -34.73
C HIS A 272 -30.00 3.78 -34.90
N ASP A 273 -31.16 3.68 -35.57
CA ASP A 273 -32.10 4.80 -35.63
C ASP A 273 -32.65 5.18 -34.24
N ASN A 274 -33.20 6.39 -34.16
CA ASN A 274 -33.73 6.95 -32.92
C ASN A 274 -34.94 6.17 -32.37
N GLN A 275 -35.62 5.32 -33.13
CA GLN A 275 -36.77 4.54 -32.66
C GLN A 275 -36.32 3.24 -32.00
N HIS A 276 -35.55 2.41 -32.71
CA HIS A 276 -34.98 1.18 -32.19
C HIS A 276 -34.14 1.45 -30.94
N GLY A 277 -33.31 2.52 -30.96
CA GLY A 277 -32.51 2.93 -29.80
C GLY A 277 -33.35 3.31 -28.58
N ARG A 278 -34.47 4.04 -28.75
CA ARG A 278 -35.39 4.36 -27.64
C ARG A 278 -36.04 3.13 -27.05
N LEU A 279 -36.47 2.17 -27.88
CA LEU A 279 -37.09 0.93 -27.43
C LEU A 279 -36.09 0.04 -26.66
N LEU A 280 -34.83 -0.05 -27.11
CA LEU A 280 -33.77 -0.74 -26.35
C LEU A 280 -33.49 -0.07 -25.00
N VAL A 281 -33.48 1.27 -24.95
CA VAL A 281 -33.37 2.01 -23.69
C VAL A 281 -34.54 1.69 -22.74
N GLY A 282 -35.78 1.60 -23.25
CA GLY A 282 -36.95 1.17 -22.48
C GLY A 282 -36.81 -0.25 -21.91
N ALA A 283 -36.39 -1.19 -22.75
CA ALA A 283 -36.13 -2.59 -22.38
C ALA A 283 -35.07 -2.71 -21.28
N CYS A 284 -33.90 -2.07 -21.45
CA CYS A 284 -32.82 -2.10 -20.47
C CYS A 284 -33.17 -1.31 -19.18
N LYS A 285 -33.99 -0.27 -19.25
CA LYS A 285 -34.55 0.40 -18.06
C LYS A 285 -35.41 -0.56 -17.24
N ARG A 286 -36.22 -1.40 -17.89
CA ARG A 286 -37.07 -2.39 -17.21
C ARG A 286 -36.22 -3.51 -16.56
N LEU A 287 -35.16 -3.95 -17.23
CA LEU A 287 -34.13 -4.83 -16.65
C LEU A 287 -33.51 -4.23 -15.37
N PHE A 288 -33.09 -2.96 -15.42
CA PHE A 288 -32.53 -2.24 -14.27
C PHE A 288 -33.52 -2.06 -13.12
N MET A 289 -34.83 -1.97 -13.40
CA MET A 289 -35.83 -1.90 -12.33
C MET A 289 -35.96 -3.25 -11.60
N LEU A 290 -35.94 -4.38 -12.31
CA LEU A 290 -35.97 -5.71 -11.67
C LEU A 290 -34.72 -6.01 -10.86
N SER A 291 -33.54 -5.55 -11.29
CA SER A 291 -32.29 -5.75 -10.56
C SER A 291 -32.20 -4.99 -9.24
N LYS A 292 -33.23 -4.22 -8.85
CA LYS A 292 -33.30 -3.56 -7.53
C LYS A 292 -33.92 -4.45 -6.45
N ASP A 293 -34.63 -5.51 -6.86
CA ASP A 293 -35.25 -6.47 -5.96
C ASP A 293 -34.38 -7.74 -5.90
N PRO A 294 -33.78 -8.07 -4.73
CA PRO A 294 -32.97 -9.27 -4.55
C PRO A 294 -33.69 -10.58 -4.88
N VAL A 295 -35.02 -10.62 -4.89
CA VAL A 295 -35.81 -11.79 -5.34
C VAL A 295 -35.49 -12.17 -6.79
N ASN A 296 -35.00 -11.23 -7.61
CA ASN A 296 -34.62 -11.48 -8.99
C ASN A 296 -33.14 -11.89 -9.16
N ASP A 297 -32.27 -11.81 -8.15
CA ASP A 297 -30.81 -12.01 -8.30
C ASP A 297 -30.45 -13.34 -8.95
N ASP A 298 -31.09 -14.45 -8.56
CA ASP A 298 -30.86 -15.78 -9.14
C ASP A 298 -31.23 -15.86 -10.63
N ARG A 299 -32.18 -15.02 -11.09
CA ARG A 299 -32.59 -14.92 -12.50
C ARG A 299 -31.56 -14.16 -13.34
N PHE A 300 -30.78 -13.27 -12.72
CA PHE A 300 -29.59 -12.67 -13.35
C PHE A 300 -28.38 -13.61 -13.33
N CYS A 301 -28.28 -14.52 -12.34
CA CYS A 301 -27.16 -15.47 -12.17
C CYS A 301 -27.13 -16.63 -13.18
N HIS A 302 -27.25 -16.32 -14.48
CA HIS A 302 -27.20 -17.26 -15.60
C HIS A 302 -26.10 -16.84 -16.60
N VAL A 303 -25.29 -17.80 -17.08
CA VAL A 303 -24.10 -17.54 -17.92
C VAL A 303 -24.42 -16.65 -19.13
N ALA A 304 -25.33 -17.09 -20.01
CA ALA A 304 -25.72 -16.33 -21.20
C ALA A 304 -26.24 -14.90 -20.91
N VAL A 305 -26.92 -14.69 -19.78
CA VAL A 305 -27.35 -13.36 -19.34
C VAL A 305 -26.13 -12.51 -19.03
N VAL A 306 -25.22 -12.99 -18.19
CA VAL A 306 -23.99 -12.27 -17.85
C VAL A 306 -23.12 -12.00 -19.08
N GLU A 307 -22.91 -12.98 -19.97
CA GLU A 307 -22.17 -12.80 -21.23
C GLU A 307 -22.78 -11.69 -22.10
N THR A 308 -24.11 -11.66 -22.25
CA THR A 308 -24.81 -10.63 -23.03
C THR A 308 -24.72 -9.25 -22.38
N LEU A 309 -24.84 -9.16 -21.04
CA LEU A 309 -24.72 -7.90 -20.31
C LEU A 309 -23.27 -7.36 -20.25
N LEU A 310 -22.27 -8.23 -20.31
CA LEU A 310 -20.86 -7.84 -20.45
C LEU A 310 -20.51 -7.48 -21.90
N GLY A 311 -21.11 -8.16 -22.88
CA GLY A 311 -20.85 -7.99 -24.30
C GLY A 311 -21.07 -6.56 -24.81
N VAL A 312 -22.04 -5.82 -24.26
CA VAL A 312 -22.28 -4.41 -24.64
C VAL A 312 -21.16 -3.44 -24.25
N PHE A 313 -20.25 -3.83 -23.35
CA PHE A 313 -19.05 -3.07 -23.02
C PHE A 313 -17.83 -3.46 -23.86
N SER A 314 -17.95 -4.47 -24.74
CA SER A 314 -16.87 -4.81 -25.66
C SER A 314 -16.70 -3.74 -26.74
N THR A 315 -15.47 -3.34 -27.01
CA THR A 315 -15.14 -2.20 -27.91
C THR A 315 -15.68 -2.36 -29.34
N LYS A 316 -15.97 -3.59 -29.79
CA LYS A 316 -16.64 -3.85 -31.08
C LYS A 316 -18.12 -3.44 -31.11
N ILE A 317 -18.78 -3.39 -29.96
CA ILE A 317 -20.24 -3.22 -29.81
C ILE A 317 -20.59 -1.84 -29.24
N SER A 318 -19.79 -1.30 -28.31
CA SER A 318 -20.09 -0.07 -27.57
C SER A 318 -20.41 1.15 -28.46
N HIS A 319 -19.75 1.32 -29.61
CA HIS A 319 -19.94 2.47 -30.50
C HIS A 319 -21.34 2.53 -31.17
N GLY A 320 -22.12 1.44 -31.15
CA GLY A 320 -23.50 1.40 -31.65
C GLY A 320 -24.57 1.40 -30.55
N VAL A 321 -24.19 1.36 -29.28
CA VAL A 321 -25.16 1.22 -28.17
C VAL A 321 -25.44 2.60 -27.56
N PRO A 322 -26.70 3.04 -27.42
CA PRO A 322 -27.02 4.31 -26.76
C PRO A 322 -26.44 4.34 -25.34
N THR A 323 -25.79 5.42 -24.94
CA THR A 323 -25.12 5.53 -23.61
C THR A 323 -26.06 5.19 -22.45
N GLN A 324 -27.35 5.54 -22.58
CA GLN A 324 -28.38 5.21 -21.59
C GLN A 324 -28.60 3.70 -21.38
N VAL A 325 -28.38 2.87 -22.42
CA VAL A 325 -28.37 1.40 -22.29
C VAL A 325 -27.18 0.95 -21.45
N LEU A 326 -25.99 1.50 -21.70
CA LEU A 326 -24.79 1.18 -20.92
C LEU A 326 -24.97 1.56 -19.44
N ILE A 327 -25.57 2.72 -19.15
CA ILE A 327 -25.93 3.13 -17.79
C ILE A 327 -26.87 2.11 -17.13
N TYR A 328 -27.95 1.69 -17.81
CA TYR A 328 -28.90 0.74 -17.23
C TYR A 328 -28.34 -0.68 -17.09
N VAL A 329 -27.52 -1.16 -18.03
CA VAL A 329 -26.90 -2.48 -17.96
C VAL A 329 -25.83 -2.54 -16.87
N ALA A 330 -24.93 -1.54 -16.79
CA ALA A 330 -23.98 -1.46 -15.69
C ALA A 330 -24.68 -1.24 -14.34
N GLY A 331 -25.74 -0.42 -14.32
CA GLY A 331 -26.59 -0.25 -13.13
C GLY A 331 -27.24 -1.56 -12.67
N ALA A 332 -27.65 -2.42 -13.61
CA ALA A 332 -28.22 -3.73 -13.31
C ALA A 332 -27.15 -4.68 -12.75
N LEU A 333 -26.02 -4.81 -13.45
CA LEU A 333 -24.88 -5.62 -13.00
C LEU A 333 -24.36 -5.18 -11.62
N LYS A 334 -24.29 -3.88 -11.34
CA LYS A 334 -23.89 -3.33 -10.03
C LYS A 334 -24.77 -3.83 -8.89
N ASN A 335 -26.09 -3.84 -9.08
CA ASN A 335 -27.01 -4.23 -8.02
C ASN A 335 -26.87 -5.72 -7.69
N VAL A 336 -26.80 -6.58 -8.71
CA VAL A 336 -26.74 -8.04 -8.56
C VAL A 336 -25.33 -8.56 -8.21
N SER A 337 -24.28 -7.76 -8.38
CA SER A 337 -22.89 -8.16 -8.11
C SER A 337 -22.52 -8.26 -6.62
N GLY A 338 -23.51 -8.25 -5.71
CA GLY A 338 -23.30 -8.43 -4.28
C GLY A 338 -23.27 -9.90 -3.82
N SER A 339 -23.80 -10.84 -4.62
CA SER A 339 -23.83 -12.26 -4.24
C SER A 339 -22.55 -13.00 -4.66
N SER A 340 -22.04 -13.90 -3.81
CA SER A 340 -20.84 -14.70 -4.11
C SER A 340 -20.98 -15.55 -5.39
N ARG A 341 -22.22 -15.96 -5.73
CA ARG A 341 -22.55 -16.64 -6.99
C ARG A 341 -22.34 -15.72 -8.19
N MET A 342 -22.90 -14.50 -8.16
CA MET A 342 -22.73 -13.53 -9.24
C MET A 342 -21.27 -13.06 -9.35
N VAL A 343 -20.57 -12.81 -8.24
CA VAL A 343 -19.15 -12.45 -8.23
C VAL A 343 -18.29 -13.51 -8.91
N THR A 344 -18.54 -14.79 -8.62
CA THR A 344 -17.84 -15.91 -9.26
C THR A 344 -18.15 -15.96 -10.75
N LEU A 345 -19.42 -15.80 -11.13
CA LEU A 345 -19.86 -15.80 -12.52
C LEU A 345 -19.27 -14.64 -13.34
N LEU A 346 -19.23 -13.42 -12.78
CA LEU A 346 -18.57 -12.27 -13.39
C LEU A 346 -17.06 -12.49 -13.54
N ALA A 347 -16.41 -13.06 -12.52
CA ALA A 347 -14.97 -13.33 -12.53
C ALA A 347 -14.58 -14.42 -13.55
N THR A 348 -15.39 -15.47 -13.74
CA THR A 348 -15.12 -16.49 -14.78
C THR A 348 -15.39 -15.97 -16.19
N ASN A 349 -16.35 -15.05 -16.36
CA ASN A 349 -16.66 -14.40 -17.63
C ASN A 349 -15.78 -13.17 -17.95
N GLY A 350 -14.62 -13.04 -17.27
CA GLY A 350 -13.63 -12.00 -17.58
C GLY A 350 -14.07 -10.56 -17.32
N ALA A 351 -15.14 -10.34 -16.53
CA ALA A 351 -15.77 -9.03 -16.34
C ALA A 351 -14.78 -7.93 -15.93
N ILE A 352 -13.80 -8.25 -15.08
CA ILE A 352 -12.79 -7.28 -14.61
C ILE A 352 -11.94 -6.75 -15.77
N GLY A 353 -11.58 -7.60 -16.73
CA GLY A 353 -10.84 -7.18 -17.94
C GLY A 353 -11.69 -6.36 -18.91
N ILE A 354 -12.99 -6.64 -19.00
CA ILE A 354 -13.94 -5.86 -19.79
C ILE A 354 -14.14 -4.48 -19.17
N PHE A 355 -14.35 -4.42 -17.86
CA PHE A 355 -14.51 -3.15 -17.13
C PHE A 355 -13.22 -2.32 -17.07
N ALA A 356 -12.04 -2.95 -17.01
CA ALA A 356 -10.76 -2.23 -17.15
C ALA A 356 -10.70 -1.43 -18.46
N LYS A 357 -10.98 -2.09 -19.59
CA LYS A 357 -11.06 -1.44 -20.91
C LYS A 357 -12.16 -0.37 -20.96
N ALA A 358 -13.29 -0.60 -20.29
CA ALA A 358 -14.36 0.40 -20.21
C ALA A 358 -13.98 1.67 -19.40
N LEU A 359 -12.95 1.62 -18.53
CA LEU A 359 -12.39 2.82 -17.89
C LEU A 359 -11.52 3.65 -18.85
N GLU A 360 -10.88 2.99 -19.82
CA GLU A 360 -10.00 3.62 -20.83
C GLU A 360 -10.80 4.28 -21.98
N VAL A 361 -12.03 3.84 -22.22
CA VAL A 361 -12.89 4.36 -23.30
C VAL A 361 -13.44 5.74 -22.94
N THR A 362 -12.97 6.76 -23.64
CA THR A 362 -13.65 8.05 -23.75
C THR A 362 -14.94 7.89 -24.55
N PHE A 363 -16.10 8.00 -23.89
CA PHE A 363 -17.39 8.10 -24.58
C PHE A 363 -17.45 9.44 -25.34
N ASP A 364 -17.87 9.40 -26.61
CA ASP A 364 -17.78 10.54 -27.52
C ASP A 364 -18.50 11.81 -27.00
N LYS A 365 -17.78 12.94 -27.02
CA LYS A 365 -18.23 14.33 -26.86
C LYS A 365 -18.97 14.74 -25.57
N ASP A 366 -19.54 13.83 -24.78
CA ASP A 366 -20.22 14.15 -23.52
C ASP A 366 -19.58 13.47 -22.30
N VAL A 367 -18.72 14.25 -21.63
CA VAL A 367 -18.03 13.86 -20.38
C VAL A 367 -19.01 13.55 -19.25
N ASN A 368 -20.22 14.13 -19.23
CA ASN A 368 -21.21 13.83 -18.20
C ASN A 368 -21.86 12.46 -18.42
N ALA A 369 -22.22 12.13 -19.66
CA ALA A 369 -22.72 10.81 -20.03
C ALA A 369 -21.65 9.73 -19.81
N ALA A 370 -20.39 10.03 -20.15
CA ALA A 370 -19.23 9.20 -19.82
C ALA A 370 -19.15 8.90 -18.32
N ALA A 371 -19.15 9.96 -17.50
CA ALA A 371 -19.08 9.84 -16.04
C ALA A 371 -20.22 9.00 -15.46
N GLN A 372 -21.45 9.12 -15.98
CA GLN A 372 -22.58 8.31 -15.51
C GLN A 372 -22.40 6.81 -15.75
N VAL A 373 -21.80 6.40 -16.88
CA VAL A 373 -21.44 4.98 -17.13
C VAL A 373 -20.32 4.56 -16.18
N LEU A 374 -19.25 5.36 -16.10
CA LEU A 374 -18.07 5.07 -15.28
C LEU A 374 -18.39 4.98 -13.77
N VAL A 375 -19.37 5.73 -13.27
CA VAL A 375 -19.90 5.60 -11.90
C VAL A 375 -20.44 4.20 -11.63
N GLN A 376 -21.19 3.61 -12.59
CA GLN A 376 -21.71 2.26 -12.44
C GLN A 376 -20.58 1.22 -12.57
N VAL A 377 -19.69 1.37 -13.56
CA VAL A 377 -18.55 0.46 -13.79
C VAL A 377 -17.63 0.41 -12.57
N THR A 378 -17.24 1.56 -12.01
CA THR A 378 -16.41 1.63 -10.80
C THR A 378 -17.13 1.07 -9.56
N ALA A 379 -18.46 1.16 -9.48
CA ALA A 379 -19.23 0.52 -8.42
C ALA A 379 -19.26 -1.01 -8.53
N ILE A 380 -19.32 -1.58 -9.75
CA ILE A 380 -19.17 -3.04 -9.96
C ILE A 380 -17.74 -3.47 -9.56
N LEU A 381 -16.72 -2.75 -10.05
CA LEU A 381 -15.32 -3.02 -9.69
C LEU A 381 -15.08 -2.92 -8.18
N ARG A 382 -15.75 -2.01 -7.47
CA ARG A 382 -15.70 -1.93 -6.00
C ARG A 382 -16.23 -3.21 -5.35
N ASN A 383 -17.41 -3.68 -5.75
CA ASN A 383 -18.00 -4.91 -5.22
C ASN A 383 -17.07 -6.11 -5.50
N LEU A 384 -16.54 -6.24 -6.73
CA LEU A 384 -15.61 -7.32 -7.08
C LEU A 384 -14.27 -7.25 -6.33
N ALA A 385 -13.77 -6.05 -6.00
CA ALA A 385 -12.50 -5.85 -5.28
C ALA A 385 -12.55 -6.28 -3.80
N GLU A 386 -13.74 -6.53 -3.24
CA GLU A 386 -13.90 -7.04 -1.87
C GLU A 386 -13.61 -8.55 -1.78
N HIS A 387 -13.63 -9.28 -2.90
CA HIS A 387 -13.43 -10.72 -2.95
C HIS A 387 -11.99 -11.08 -3.33
N LYS A 388 -11.29 -11.77 -2.41
CA LYS A 388 -9.87 -12.18 -2.57
C LYS A 388 -9.60 -12.96 -3.88
N GLN A 389 -10.58 -13.74 -4.36
CA GLN A 389 -10.46 -14.52 -5.60
C GLN A 389 -10.30 -13.63 -6.85
N CYS A 390 -10.84 -12.42 -6.83
CA CYS A 390 -10.81 -11.49 -7.96
C CYS A 390 -9.48 -10.73 -8.09
N LEU A 391 -8.71 -10.57 -7.00
CA LEU A 391 -7.54 -9.68 -6.93
C LEU A 391 -6.51 -9.92 -8.04
N LYS A 392 -6.22 -11.18 -8.39
CA LYS A 392 -5.28 -11.50 -9.48
C LYS A 392 -5.73 -10.91 -10.83
N GLN A 393 -7.04 -10.87 -11.09
CA GLN A 393 -7.58 -10.29 -12.32
C GLN A 393 -7.45 -8.76 -12.34
N PHE A 394 -7.62 -8.07 -11.20
CA PHE A 394 -7.36 -6.63 -11.09
C PHE A 394 -5.92 -6.27 -11.45
N TRP A 395 -4.95 -7.06 -10.99
CA TRP A 395 -3.53 -6.88 -11.34
C TRP A 395 -3.30 -7.15 -12.83
N HIS A 396 -3.80 -8.26 -13.36
CA HIS A 396 -3.57 -8.64 -14.76
C HIS A 396 -4.19 -7.64 -15.74
N ALA A 397 -5.42 -7.20 -15.49
CA ALA A 397 -6.13 -6.21 -16.30
C ALA A 397 -5.69 -4.75 -16.03
N GLN A 398 -4.60 -4.54 -15.28
CA GLN A 398 -4.04 -3.23 -14.92
C GLN A 398 -5.05 -2.19 -14.35
N VAL A 399 -6.13 -2.62 -13.70
CA VAL A 399 -7.24 -1.74 -13.25
C VAL A 399 -6.79 -0.53 -12.42
N ILE A 400 -5.74 -0.66 -11.60
CA ILE A 400 -5.21 0.47 -10.82
C ILE A 400 -4.74 1.61 -11.71
N GLN A 401 -4.05 1.32 -12.81
CA GLN A 401 -3.51 2.37 -13.69
C GLN A 401 -4.67 3.09 -14.39
N ALA A 402 -5.61 2.34 -14.99
CA ALA A 402 -6.80 2.91 -15.60
C ALA A 402 -7.65 3.77 -14.61
N LEU A 403 -7.71 3.39 -13.32
CA LEU A 403 -8.31 4.22 -12.28
C LEU A 403 -7.50 5.49 -12.00
N CYS A 404 -6.17 5.41 -11.92
CA CYS A 404 -5.30 6.57 -11.71
C CYS A 404 -5.31 7.55 -12.89
N ASP A 405 -5.40 7.05 -14.13
CA ASP A 405 -5.47 7.86 -15.36
C ASP A 405 -6.82 8.59 -15.50
N LEU A 406 -7.90 7.99 -14.96
CA LEU A 406 -9.24 8.57 -14.90
C LEU A 406 -9.33 9.76 -13.93
N LEU A 407 -8.59 9.72 -12.82
CA LEU A 407 -8.71 10.67 -11.71
C LEU A 407 -8.50 12.16 -12.08
N PRO A 408 -7.50 12.57 -12.90
CA PRO A 408 -7.36 13.96 -13.34
C PRO A 408 -8.54 14.42 -14.20
N THR A 409 -8.90 13.61 -15.21
CA THR A 409 -9.92 13.91 -16.22
C THR A 409 -11.30 14.13 -15.61
N TYR A 410 -11.65 13.34 -14.60
CA TYR A 410 -12.98 13.39 -13.95
C TYR A 410 -12.94 13.99 -12.53
N SER A 411 -11.93 14.80 -12.21
CA SER A 411 -11.72 15.40 -10.88
C SER A 411 -12.93 16.21 -10.34
N SER A 412 -13.79 16.75 -11.21
CA SER A 412 -15.04 17.44 -10.85
C SER A 412 -16.22 16.50 -10.54
N HIS A 413 -16.14 15.21 -10.88
CA HIS A 413 -17.23 14.25 -10.73
C HIS A 413 -17.11 13.47 -9.41
N GLY A 414 -17.54 14.08 -8.31
CA GLY A 414 -17.34 13.58 -6.94
C GLY A 414 -17.70 12.10 -6.71
N GLU A 415 -18.86 11.62 -7.20
CA GLU A 415 -19.25 10.21 -7.04
C GLU A 415 -18.29 9.24 -7.74
N LEU A 416 -17.81 9.61 -8.93
CA LEU A 416 -16.87 8.81 -9.72
C LEU A 416 -15.49 8.76 -9.06
N VAL A 417 -14.97 9.93 -8.66
CA VAL A 417 -13.69 10.05 -7.92
C VAL A 417 -13.75 9.24 -6.62
N LEU A 418 -14.85 9.33 -5.87
CA LEU A 418 -15.04 8.59 -4.63
C LEU A 418 -15.15 7.08 -4.86
N ASN A 419 -15.82 6.62 -5.92
CA ASN A 419 -15.85 5.19 -6.27
C ASN A 419 -14.48 4.67 -6.72
N ALA A 420 -13.75 5.41 -7.55
CA ALA A 420 -12.37 5.08 -7.91
C ALA A 420 -11.47 4.98 -6.67
N CYS A 421 -11.55 5.95 -5.75
CA CYS A 421 -10.81 5.93 -4.49
C CYS A 421 -11.24 4.78 -3.56
N ARG A 422 -12.51 4.35 -3.56
CA ARG A 422 -12.96 3.14 -2.83
C ARG A 422 -12.30 1.87 -3.38
N VAL A 423 -12.21 1.72 -4.70
CA VAL A 423 -11.49 0.58 -5.32
C VAL A 423 -10.00 0.63 -4.98
N LEU A 424 -9.33 1.77 -5.22
CA LEU A 424 -7.92 1.95 -4.91
C LEU A 424 -7.59 1.73 -3.42
N SER A 425 -8.50 2.10 -2.50
CA SER A 425 -8.35 1.83 -1.06
C SER A 425 -8.26 0.32 -0.76
N LYS A 426 -9.10 -0.51 -1.38
CA LYS A 426 -9.05 -1.97 -1.23
C LYS A 426 -7.81 -2.55 -1.89
N LEU A 427 -7.50 -2.12 -3.12
CA LEU A 427 -6.39 -2.69 -3.90
C LEU A 427 -5.00 -2.36 -3.33
N THR A 428 -4.79 -1.16 -2.77
CA THR A 428 -3.49 -0.75 -2.20
C THR A 428 -3.15 -1.38 -0.83
N LEU A 429 -4.08 -2.12 -0.22
CA LEU A 429 -3.77 -3.01 0.90
C LEU A 429 -2.74 -4.10 0.51
N HIS A 430 -2.76 -4.51 -0.75
CA HIS A 430 -1.90 -5.57 -1.28
C HIS A 430 -0.62 -5.00 -1.88
N GLU A 431 0.49 -5.70 -1.69
CA GLU A 431 1.80 -5.30 -2.23
C GLU A 431 1.78 -5.17 -3.76
N ALA A 432 1.21 -6.15 -4.47
CA ALA A 432 1.04 -6.09 -5.93
C ALA A 432 0.30 -4.81 -6.38
N GLY A 433 -0.72 -4.40 -5.63
CA GLY A 433 -1.47 -3.18 -5.91
C GLY A 433 -0.66 -1.91 -5.65
N ARG A 434 0.13 -1.86 -4.56
CA ARG A 434 1.06 -0.75 -4.32
C ARG A 434 2.14 -0.67 -5.39
N THR A 435 2.73 -1.81 -5.76
CA THR A 435 3.76 -1.89 -6.80
C THR A 435 3.23 -1.40 -8.14
N GLN A 436 1.98 -1.75 -8.50
CA GLN A 436 1.36 -1.23 -9.71
C GLN A 436 1.10 0.29 -9.63
N ALA A 437 0.49 0.77 -8.54
CA ALA A 437 0.24 2.20 -8.33
C ALA A 437 1.53 3.05 -8.38
N ASN A 438 2.66 2.47 -7.96
CA ASN A 438 3.97 3.12 -7.92
C ASN A 438 4.78 2.99 -9.23
N LYS A 439 4.26 2.34 -10.28
CA LYS A 439 4.94 2.25 -11.58
C LYS A 439 5.12 3.63 -12.20
N ASP A 440 4.06 4.43 -12.19
CA ASP A 440 4.09 5.83 -12.57
C ASP A 440 4.20 6.71 -11.31
N GLY A 441 5.09 7.71 -11.36
CA GLY A 441 5.21 8.71 -10.30
C GLY A 441 4.07 9.73 -10.30
N ASP A 442 3.39 9.88 -11.45
CA ASP A 442 2.32 10.86 -11.64
C ASP A 442 1.04 10.44 -10.92
N ASN A 443 0.80 9.12 -10.78
CA ASN A 443 -0.27 8.55 -9.96
C ASN A 443 -0.28 9.14 -8.53
N LEU A 444 0.88 9.21 -7.89
CA LEU A 444 1.00 9.79 -6.54
C LEU A 444 0.73 11.30 -6.55
N ARG A 445 1.21 12.02 -7.58
CA ARG A 445 0.99 13.45 -7.75
C ARG A 445 -0.50 13.77 -7.94
N HIS A 446 -1.21 13.00 -8.76
CA HIS A 446 -2.66 13.13 -8.99
C HIS A 446 -3.45 12.90 -7.70
N LEU A 447 -3.11 11.88 -6.90
CA LEU A 447 -3.75 11.64 -5.60
C LEU A 447 -3.52 12.78 -4.60
N LEU A 448 -2.32 13.40 -4.61
CA LEU A 448 -2.01 14.54 -3.75
C LEU A 448 -2.73 15.82 -4.20
N HIS A 449 -2.82 16.09 -5.51
CA HIS A 449 -3.59 17.23 -6.04
C HIS A 449 -5.10 17.08 -5.77
N LEU A 450 -5.65 15.87 -5.88
CA LEU A 450 -7.05 15.63 -5.50
C LEU A 450 -7.28 15.88 -4.01
N LEU A 451 -6.36 15.46 -3.13
CA LEU A 451 -6.48 15.73 -1.70
C LEU A 451 -6.48 17.23 -1.42
N ASP A 452 -5.58 18.00 -2.04
CA ASP A 452 -5.58 19.46 -1.91
C ASP A 452 -6.88 20.10 -2.44
N GLY A 453 -7.32 19.71 -3.64
CA GLY A 453 -8.53 20.24 -4.27
C GLY A 453 -9.80 20.03 -3.42
N VAL A 454 -9.96 18.85 -2.83
CA VAL A 454 -11.08 18.55 -1.91
C VAL A 454 -11.06 19.46 -0.68
N THR A 455 -9.87 19.74 -0.14
CA THR A 455 -9.69 20.58 1.07
C THR A 455 -9.75 22.08 0.82
N SER A 456 -9.56 22.50 -0.44
CA SER A 456 -9.77 23.88 -0.86
C SER A 456 -11.26 24.20 -1.09
N SER A 457 -12.14 23.20 -1.06
CA SER A 457 -13.59 23.37 -1.24
C SER A 457 -14.31 23.65 0.09
N ARG A 458 -15.43 24.40 0.05
CA ARG A 458 -16.24 24.69 1.24
C ARG A 458 -16.95 23.46 1.82
N HIS A 459 -17.04 22.38 1.06
CA HIS A 459 -17.71 21.14 1.44
C HIS A 459 -16.68 20.02 1.47
N HIS A 460 -15.86 20.00 2.52
CA HIS A 460 -14.94 18.92 2.83
C HIS A 460 -15.66 17.56 2.79
N ASP A 461 -15.52 16.81 1.69
CA ASP A 461 -15.98 15.43 1.61
C ASP A 461 -15.04 14.56 2.45
N ALA A 462 -15.37 14.42 3.72
CA ALA A 462 -14.62 13.60 4.67
C ALA A 462 -14.48 12.15 4.17
N ALA A 463 -15.47 11.59 3.49
CA ALA A 463 -15.38 10.24 2.94
C ALA A 463 -14.30 10.13 1.86
N LEU A 464 -14.14 11.17 1.02
CA LEU A 464 -13.06 11.22 0.04
C LEU A 464 -11.69 11.50 0.69
N VAL A 465 -11.62 12.40 1.68
CA VAL A 465 -10.38 12.67 2.46
C VAL A 465 -9.88 11.39 3.14
N ILE A 466 -10.75 10.64 3.82
CA ILE A 466 -10.42 9.35 4.45
C ILE A 466 -9.82 8.40 3.42
N ARG A 467 -10.45 8.24 2.25
CA ARG A 467 -9.99 7.30 1.22
C ARG A 467 -8.65 7.72 0.59
N LEU A 468 -8.46 9.01 0.29
CA LEU A 468 -7.20 9.53 -0.23
C LEU A 468 -6.06 9.41 0.80
N ALA A 469 -6.28 9.81 2.05
CA ALA A 469 -5.30 9.64 3.14
C ALA A 469 -4.99 8.16 3.40
N PHE A 470 -5.98 7.27 3.27
CA PHE A 470 -5.79 5.82 3.38
C PHE A 470 -4.91 5.27 2.26
N ILE A 471 -5.21 5.60 1.00
CA ILE A 471 -4.40 5.21 -0.18
C ILE A 471 -2.96 5.72 -0.02
N LEU A 472 -2.78 7.01 0.24
CA LEU A 472 -1.46 7.64 0.40
C LEU A 472 -0.69 7.03 1.58
N GLY A 473 -1.37 6.74 2.69
CA GLY A 473 -0.80 6.02 3.83
C GLY A 473 -0.31 4.62 3.45
N ASN A 474 -1.08 3.88 2.65
CA ASN A 474 -0.66 2.56 2.13
C ASN A 474 0.53 2.69 1.18
N LEU A 475 0.50 3.65 0.24
CA LEU A 475 1.57 3.88 -0.74
C LEU A 475 2.88 4.38 -0.12
N THR A 476 2.83 4.99 1.07
CA THR A 476 4.03 5.44 1.81
C THR A 476 4.55 4.43 2.83
N ALA A 477 3.75 3.43 3.23
CA ALA A 477 4.06 2.50 4.33
C ALA A 477 5.41 1.77 4.21
N THR A 478 5.83 1.42 2.99
CA THR A 478 7.09 0.71 2.71
C THR A 478 7.92 1.31 1.58
N ASN A 479 7.58 2.50 1.08
CA ASN A 479 8.21 3.10 -0.09
C ASN A 479 8.82 4.47 0.24
N ASP A 480 10.15 4.48 0.40
CA ASP A 480 10.93 5.66 0.77
C ASP A 480 10.87 6.80 -0.27
N ARG A 481 10.83 6.46 -1.57
CA ARG A 481 10.61 7.44 -2.66
C ARG A 481 9.28 8.16 -2.49
N ASN A 482 8.22 7.43 -2.11
CA ASN A 482 6.91 8.03 -1.87
C ASN A 482 6.90 8.89 -0.60
N ARG A 483 7.55 8.47 0.50
CA ARG A 483 7.71 9.31 1.71
C ARG A 483 8.35 10.67 1.36
N LYS A 484 9.42 10.66 0.55
CA LYS A 484 10.07 11.87 0.03
C LYS A 484 9.14 12.69 -0.88
N ALA A 485 8.37 12.02 -1.74
CA ALA A 485 7.49 12.66 -2.69
C ALA A 485 6.34 13.46 -2.05
N ILE A 486 5.88 13.11 -0.83
CA ILE A 486 4.93 13.94 -0.06
C ILE A 486 5.47 15.36 0.14
N TYR A 487 6.78 15.50 0.39
CA TYR A 487 7.43 16.79 0.55
C TYR A 487 7.74 17.47 -0.80
N THR A 488 8.31 16.75 -1.77
CA THR A 488 8.74 17.37 -3.04
C THR A 488 7.58 17.80 -3.95
N ASN A 489 6.39 17.18 -3.82
CA ASN A 489 5.17 17.66 -4.49
C ASN A 489 4.42 18.73 -3.67
N GLY A 490 5.03 19.28 -2.61
CA GLY A 490 4.48 20.40 -1.86
C GLY A 490 3.26 20.09 -0.98
N ALA A 491 2.92 18.83 -0.73
CA ALA A 491 1.66 18.47 -0.06
C ALA A 491 1.66 18.76 1.47
N VAL A 492 2.84 18.85 2.11
CA VAL A 492 2.94 18.94 3.58
C VAL A 492 2.15 20.11 4.21
N PRO A 493 2.19 21.37 3.70
CA PRO A 493 1.38 22.46 4.25
C PRO A 493 -0.14 22.21 4.19
N HIS A 494 -0.60 21.44 3.20
CA HIS A 494 -2.01 21.09 3.03
C HIS A 494 -2.41 19.99 4.03
N LEU A 495 -1.55 18.98 4.23
CA LEU A 495 -1.73 17.96 5.28
C LEU A 495 -1.74 18.56 6.69
N LEU A 496 -0.90 19.56 6.98
CA LEU A 496 -0.89 20.25 8.28
C LEU A 496 -2.11 21.17 8.48
N ARG A 497 -2.66 21.75 7.40
CA ARG A 497 -3.92 22.50 7.43
C ARG A 497 -5.09 21.59 7.77
N LEU A 498 -5.18 20.44 7.09
CA LEU A 498 -6.14 19.37 7.40
C LEU A 498 -6.05 18.91 8.86
N LEU A 499 -4.82 18.68 9.36
CA LEU A 499 -4.58 18.23 10.72
C LEU A 499 -5.14 19.23 11.74
N LYS A 500 -4.88 20.52 11.53
CA LYS A 500 -5.42 21.63 12.33
C LYS A 500 -6.95 21.69 12.29
N GLU A 501 -7.55 21.59 11.11
CA GLU A 501 -9.00 21.69 10.96
C GLU A 501 -9.74 20.52 11.59
N TYR A 502 -9.29 19.28 11.33
CA TYR A 502 -9.93 18.10 11.91
C TYR A 502 -9.63 17.91 13.40
N HIS A 503 -8.50 18.42 13.91
CA HIS A 503 -8.29 18.54 15.35
C HIS A 503 -9.36 19.40 16.02
N ILE A 504 -9.62 20.61 15.49
CA ILE A 504 -10.64 21.51 16.04
C ILE A 504 -11.99 20.79 16.10
N ARG A 505 -12.41 20.18 14.98
CA ARG A 505 -13.67 19.40 14.92
C ARG A 505 -13.71 18.21 15.86
N TYR A 506 -12.58 17.52 16.08
CA TYR A 506 -12.49 16.36 16.96
C TYR A 506 -12.58 16.76 18.44
N THR A 507 -11.92 17.86 18.83
CA THR A 507 -11.93 18.37 20.22
C THR A 507 -13.14 19.23 20.58
N ASP A 508 -13.93 19.68 19.60
CA ASP A 508 -15.13 20.47 19.87
C ASP A 508 -16.19 19.60 20.54
N LYS A 509 -16.80 20.13 21.61
CA LYS A 509 -17.84 19.45 22.39
C LYS A 509 -19.22 19.64 21.77
N HIS A 510 -19.27 19.62 20.44
CA HIS A 510 -20.51 19.73 19.69
C HIS A 510 -21.37 18.48 19.99
N PRO A 511 -22.68 18.60 20.25
CA PRO A 511 -23.53 17.47 20.63
C PRO A 511 -23.78 16.44 19.51
N ASP A 512 -23.10 16.55 18.37
CA ASP A 512 -23.19 15.63 17.24
C ASP A 512 -22.00 14.66 17.22
N ASN A 513 -22.18 13.52 17.90
CA ASN A 513 -21.19 12.44 17.95
C ASN A 513 -20.76 11.93 16.57
N ALA A 514 -21.59 12.07 15.52
CA ALA A 514 -21.24 11.63 14.17
C ALA A 514 -20.16 12.53 13.53
N SER A 515 -20.17 13.83 13.85
CA SER A 515 -19.10 14.76 13.46
C SER A 515 -17.76 14.35 14.08
N ASN A 516 -17.76 14.05 15.38
CA ASN A 516 -16.51 13.74 16.11
C ASN A 516 -15.94 12.38 15.68
N ALA A 517 -16.77 11.35 15.48
CA ALA A 517 -16.33 10.07 14.94
C ALA A 517 -15.81 10.18 13.49
N THR A 518 -16.41 11.03 12.67
CA THR A 518 -15.90 11.31 11.31
C THR A 518 -14.57 12.04 11.36
N ALA A 519 -14.40 12.99 12.30
CA ALA A 519 -13.16 13.70 12.49
C ALA A 519 -12.03 12.79 12.99
N GLU A 520 -12.35 11.85 13.89
CA GLU A 520 -11.43 10.81 14.33
C GLU A 520 -10.91 9.97 13.17
N ASP A 521 -11.76 9.35 12.33
CA ASP A 521 -11.27 8.49 11.24
C ASP A 521 -10.40 9.28 10.23
N VAL A 522 -10.74 10.53 9.95
CA VAL A 522 -9.88 11.43 9.16
C VAL A 522 -8.53 11.63 9.83
N LEU A 523 -8.51 12.00 11.13
CA LEU A 523 -7.26 12.20 11.88
C LEU A 523 -6.41 10.91 11.90
N VAL A 524 -7.03 9.76 12.13
CA VAL A 524 -6.32 8.48 12.13
C VAL A 524 -5.61 8.24 10.79
N LYS A 525 -6.31 8.40 9.66
CA LYS A 525 -5.71 8.11 8.35
C LYS A 525 -4.70 9.19 7.93
N LEU A 526 -4.92 10.45 8.32
CA LEU A 526 -4.00 11.57 8.08
C LEU A 526 -2.72 11.49 8.92
N VAL A 527 -2.85 11.23 10.22
CA VAL A 527 -1.70 11.06 11.13
C VAL A 527 -0.88 9.84 10.72
N ARG A 528 -1.50 8.75 10.27
CA ARG A 528 -0.79 7.59 9.68
C ARG A 528 0.07 7.98 8.47
N LEU A 529 -0.45 8.82 7.57
CA LEU A 529 0.29 9.35 6.42
C LEU A 529 1.46 10.24 6.87
N LEU A 530 1.24 11.12 7.86
CA LEU A 530 2.29 11.97 8.43
C LEU A 530 3.37 11.15 9.16
N ALA A 531 2.99 10.13 9.92
CA ALA A 531 3.91 9.20 10.58
C ALA A 531 4.78 8.46 9.56
N ASN A 532 4.20 8.05 8.43
CA ASN A 532 4.93 7.45 7.33
C ASN A 532 5.87 8.44 6.63
N ALA A 533 5.45 9.68 6.39
CA ALA A 533 6.31 10.70 5.81
C ALA A 533 7.49 11.05 6.74
N ALA A 534 7.24 11.11 8.06
CA ALA A 534 8.23 11.41 9.08
C ALA A 534 9.41 10.42 9.12
N ILE A 535 9.26 9.19 8.63
CA ILE A 535 10.34 8.19 8.57
C ILE A 535 11.47 8.59 7.61
N HIS A 536 11.20 9.39 6.57
CA HIS A 536 12.24 9.74 5.60
C HIS A 536 13.18 10.81 6.17
N ALA A 537 14.50 10.58 6.07
CA ALA A 537 15.54 11.38 6.74
C ALA A 537 15.57 12.87 6.38
N SER A 538 15.09 13.27 5.19
CA SER A 538 14.94 14.69 4.81
C SER A 538 13.54 15.28 5.06
N VAL A 539 12.55 14.46 5.45
CA VAL A 539 11.16 14.91 5.64
C VAL A 539 10.84 15.02 7.13
N GLY A 540 11.24 14.03 7.95
CA GLY A 540 11.05 14.06 9.40
C GLY A 540 11.56 15.33 10.11
N PRO A 541 12.82 15.77 9.88
CA PRO A 541 13.34 17.00 10.50
C PRO A 541 12.56 18.25 10.11
N THR A 542 12.18 18.36 8.83
CA THR A 542 11.43 19.51 8.29
C THR A 542 10.00 19.51 8.81
N LEU A 543 9.31 18.38 8.74
CA LEU A 543 7.93 18.21 9.23
C LEU A 543 7.83 18.55 10.72
N GLY A 544 8.78 18.10 11.53
CA GLY A 544 8.83 18.39 12.96
C GLY A 544 9.08 19.87 13.31
N SER A 545 9.47 20.71 12.34
CA SER A 545 9.71 22.15 12.54
C SER A 545 8.68 23.04 11.81
N LEU A 546 7.62 22.47 11.21
CA LEU A 546 6.60 23.22 10.48
C LEU A 546 5.37 23.55 11.36
N PRO A 547 4.86 24.81 11.32
CA PRO A 547 3.67 25.18 12.09
C PRO A 547 2.44 24.35 11.71
N GLY A 548 1.84 23.70 12.71
CA GLY A 548 0.69 22.80 12.63
C GLY A 548 0.96 21.40 13.14
N ILE A 549 2.24 21.00 13.23
CA ILE A 549 2.60 19.69 13.77
C ILE A 549 2.46 19.63 15.30
N GLU A 550 2.51 20.78 15.99
CA GLU A 550 2.32 20.92 17.45
C GLU A 550 0.99 20.35 17.95
N VAL A 551 -0.03 20.40 17.10
CA VAL A 551 -1.39 19.94 17.37
C VAL A 551 -1.45 18.42 17.66
N LEU A 552 -0.47 17.64 17.22
CA LEU A 552 -0.38 16.20 17.56
C LEU A 552 -0.38 15.95 19.07
N ILE A 553 0.16 16.87 19.88
CA ILE A 553 0.22 16.71 21.34
C ILE A 553 -1.17 16.92 21.97
N ASP A 554 -1.94 17.88 21.44
CA ASP A 554 -3.30 18.13 21.91
C ASP A 554 -4.27 17.03 21.44
N ILE A 555 -4.06 16.47 20.24
CA ILE A 555 -4.77 15.25 19.79
C ILE A 555 -4.42 14.06 20.70
N LEU A 556 -3.16 13.88 21.11
CA LEU A 556 -2.76 12.78 22.00
C LEU A 556 -3.51 12.86 23.34
N ASP A 557 -3.53 14.04 23.97
CA ASP A 557 -4.21 14.23 25.26
C ASP A 557 -5.72 13.95 25.15
N HIS A 558 -6.39 14.38 24.07
CA HIS A 558 -7.80 14.11 23.87
C HIS A 558 -8.09 12.63 23.55
N ALA A 559 -7.32 12.01 22.64
CA ALA A 559 -7.49 10.60 22.28
C ALA A 559 -7.28 9.66 23.48
N LYS A 560 -6.37 10.00 24.40
CA LYS A 560 -6.21 9.28 25.67
C LYS A 560 -7.42 9.45 26.60
N ALA A 561 -7.97 10.67 26.71
CA ALA A 561 -9.12 10.95 27.57
C ALA A 561 -10.38 10.20 27.11
N GLU A 562 -10.64 10.18 25.80
CA GLU A 562 -11.78 9.47 25.20
C GLU A 562 -11.52 7.97 24.97
N ARG A 563 -10.29 7.49 25.19
CA ARG A 563 -9.83 6.10 24.96
C ARG A 563 -9.88 5.64 23.48
N HIS A 564 -9.60 6.56 22.56
CA HIS A 564 -9.57 6.29 21.12
C HIS A 564 -8.24 5.63 20.71
N GLU A 565 -8.11 4.33 20.99
CA GLU A 565 -6.88 3.53 20.84
C GLU A 565 -6.21 3.67 19.46
N GLU A 566 -6.97 3.58 18.35
CA GLU A 566 -6.41 3.67 16.99
C GLU A 566 -5.76 5.04 16.73
N LEU A 567 -6.42 6.13 17.17
CA LEU A 567 -5.88 7.48 17.02
C LEU A 567 -4.66 7.70 17.91
N MET A 568 -4.73 7.27 19.18
CA MET A 568 -3.61 7.35 20.13
C MET A 568 -2.36 6.66 19.56
N LEU A 569 -2.48 5.42 19.07
CA LEU A 569 -1.38 4.66 18.47
C LEU A 569 -0.74 5.38 17.28
N ASN A 570 -1.55 5.91 16.35
CA ASN A 570 -1.05 6.63 15.19
C ASN A 570 -0.33 7.93 15.59
N VAL A 571 -0.85 8.66 16.58
CA VAL A 571 -0.23 9.89 17.10
C VAL A 571 1.09 9.60 17.81
N VAL A 572 1.15 8.59 18.68
CA VAL A 572 2.40 8.17 19.33
C VAL A 572 3.43 7.72 18.28
N SER A 573 3.04 6.91 17.29
CA SER A 573 3.92 6.50 16.19
C SER A 573 4.48 7.71 15.42
N CYS A 574 3.64 8.70 15.10
CA CYS A 574 4.07 9.94 14.45
C CYS A 574 5.07 10.73 15.31
N LEU A 575 4.74 11.00 16.57
CA LEU A 575 5.59 11.71 17.51
C LEU A 575 6.92 10.98 17.76
N THR A 576 6.92 9.65 17.72
CA THR A 576 8.13 8.83 17.86
C THR A 576 9.04 8.90 16.63
N ASN A 577 8.46 8.95 15.43
CA ASN A 577 9.24 9.14 14.20
C ASN A 577 9.82 10.56 14.12
N LEU A 578 9.08 11.57 14.57
CA LEU A 578 9.60 12.94 14.72
C LEU A 578 10.68 13.05 15.79
N SER A 579 10.52 12.34 16.93
CA SER A 579 11.45 12.44 18.06
C SER A 579 12.84 11.90 17.77
N PHE A 580 12.99 11.03 16.78
CA PHE A 580 14.29 10.57 16.28
C PHE A 580 15.18 11.73 15.78
N TYR A 581 14.59 12.75 15.14
CA TYR A 581 15.30 13.90 14.58
C TYR A 581 15.46 15.09 15.55
N ALA A 582 14.83 15.03 16.72
CA ALA A 582 14.92 16.08 17.73
C ALA A 582 16.37 16.26 18.22
N THR A 583 16.85 17.50 18.27
CA THR A 583 18.17 17.84 18.82
C THR A 583 18.10 19.18 19.53
N GLU A 584 19.04 19.46 20.42
CA GLU A 584 19.15 20.77 21.09
C GLU A 584 19.39 21.92 20.10
N ALA A 585 20.07 21.64 18.98
CA ALA A 585 20.28 22.59 17.88
C ALA A 585 18.98 22.91 17.11
N ALA A 586 18.00 22.00 17.10
CA ALA A 586 16.72 22.16 16.41
C ALA A 586 15.69 22.87 17.31
N ALA A 587 15.98 24.12 17.68
CA ALA A 587 15.18 24.88 18.66
C ALA A 587 13.70 25.11 18.27
N THR A 588 13.35 25.02 16.99
CA THR A 588 11.97 25.14 16.47
C THR A 588 11.27 23.80 16.29
N ASN A 589 11.93 22.67 16.57
CA ASN A 589 11.32 21.36 16.41
C ASN A 589 10.32 21.09 17.55
N VAL A 590 9.11 20.66 17.20
CA VAL A 590 7.99 20.38 18.11
C VAL A 590 8.39 19.47 19.28
N ILE A 591 9.19 18.44 19.02
CA ILE A 591 9.63 17.51 20.06
C ILE A 591 10.66 18.19 20.95
N THR A 592 11.62 18.93 20.38
CA THR A 592 12.57 19.71 21.18
C THR A 592 11.83 20.70 22.09
N VAL A 593 10.83 21.43 21.60
CA VAL A 593 10.06 22.42 22.38
C VAL A 593 9.22 21.76 23.48
N HIS A 594 8.53 20.65 23.18
CA HIS A 594 7.52 20.07 24.09
C HIS A 594 7.94 18.77 24.78
N ARG A 595 9.21 18.34 24.69
CA ARG A 595 9.74 17.07 25.23
C ARG A 595 9.31 16.74 26.67
N LEU A 596 9.19 17.73 27.56
CA LEU A 596 8.78 17.51 28.95
C LEU A 596 7.28 17.20 29.08
N ARG A 597 6.41 17.92 28.34
CA ARG A 597 4.97 17.62 28.23
C ARG A 597 4.80 16.22 27.62
N LEU A 598 5.44 15.97 26.48
CA LEU A 598 5.40 14.67 25.81
C LEU A 598 5.88 13.53 26.72
N SER A 599 6.93 13.71 27.51
CA SER A 599 7.41 12.69 28.46
C SER A 599 6.37 12.35 29.53
N ARG A 600 5.66 13.36 30.07
CA ARG A 600 4.53 13.13 30.98
C ARG A 600 3.39 12.39 30.29
N ASP A 601 3.08 12.75 29.05
CA ASP A 601 1.93 12.21 28.33
C ASP A 601 2.18 10.78 27.83
N LEU A 602 3.44 10.42 27.55
CA LEU A 602 3.88 9.05 27.26
C LEU A 602 3.96 8.18 28.51
N ALA A 603 4.22 8.76 29.71
CA ALA A 603 4.38 8.00 30.95
C ALA A 603 3.15 7.13 31.27
N SER A 604 1.94 7.62 31.02
CA SER A 604 0.71 6.86 31.22
C SER A 604 0.50 5.73 30.21
N ILE A 605 1.22 5.73 29.08
CA ILE A 605 1.13 4.71 28.02
C ILE A 605 2.07 3.53 28.31
N LEU A 606 3.06 3.69 29.20
CA LEU A 606 3.96 2.62 29.63
C LEU A 606 3.26 1.48 30.39
N VAL A 607 2.02 1.68 30.82
CA VAL A 607 1.17 0.71 31.53
C VAL A 607 -0.15 0.45 30.80
N ASP A 608 -0.21 0.79 29.51
CA ASP A 608 -1.35 0.51 28.65
C ASP A 608 -1.44 -0.99 28.34
N PRO A 609 -2.64 -1.62 28.31
CA PRO A 609 -2.79 -3.04 27.98
C PRO A 609 -2.43 -3.39 26.53
N ASN A 610 -2.19 -2.39 25.66
CA ASN A 610 -1.78 -2.60 24.28
C ASN A 610 -0.25 -2.55 24.16
N ASP A 611 0.38 -3.71 24.03
CA ASP A 611 1.82 -3.87 23.77
C ASP A 611 2.36 -2.96 22.66
N GLU A 612 1.61 -2.75 21.56
CA GLU A 612 2.08 -1.88 20.47
C GLU A 612 2.18 -0.42 20.93
N ALA A 613 1.29 0.03 21.82
CA ALA A 613 1.36 1.36 22.44
C ALA A 613 2.58 1.47 23.37
N VAL A 614 2.84 0.44 24.19
CA VAL A 614 4.00 0.38 25.08
C VAL A 614 5.31 0.37 24.28
N VAL A 615 5.41 -0.39 23.19
CA VAL A 615 6.58 -0.41 22.28
C VAL A 615 6.85 0.96 21.66
N GLU A 616 5.83 1.65 21.14
CA GLU A 616 6.05 2.97 20.54
C GLU A 616 6.35 4.04 21.60
N ALA A 617 5.71 3.99 22.78
CA ALA A 617 6.01 4.91 23.88
C ALA A 617 7.43 4.73 24.45
N THR A 618 7.86 3.50 24.69
CA THR A 618 9.24 3.19 25.12
C THR A 618 10.26 3.57 24.04
N ARG A 619 9.96 3.38 22.75
CA ARG A 619 10.78 3.86 21.64
C ARG A 619 10.88 5.39 21.62
N ALA A 620 9.81 6.11 21.92
CA ALA A 620 9.84 7.56 22.09
C ALA A 620 10.72 7.98 23.28
N PHE A 621 10.60 7.30 24.43
CA PHE A 621 11.52 7.52 25.55
C PHE A 621 12.98 7.20 25.20
N GLY A 622 13.25 6.22 24.33
CA GLY A 622 14.60 5.97 23.80
C GLY A 622 15.16 7.16 23.01
N ASN A 623 14.31 7.88 22.28
CA ASN A 623 14.68 9.11 21.57
C ASN A 623 14.72 10.37 22.46
N LEU A 624 13.97 10.40 23.56
CA LEU A 624 13.87 11.54 24.48
C LEU A 624 14.89 11.49 25.63
N SER A 625 15.29 10.30 26.09
CA SER A 625 16.24 10.07 27.19
C SER A 625 17.68 10.54 26.90
N ARG A 626 17.97 11.04 25.70
CA ARG A 626 19.23 11.77 25.41
C ARG A 626 19.22 13.22 25.89
N PHE A 627 18.07 13.79 26.22
CA PHE A 627 17.96 15.18 26.68
C PHE A 627 18.19 15.24 28.21
N PRO A 628 19.12 16.08 28.72
CA PRO A 628 19.47 16.12 30.15
C PRO A 628 18.33 16.48 31.10
N ASP A 629 17.30 17.18 30.61
CA ASP A 629 16.11 17.57 31.39
C ASP A 629 15.03 16.49 31.41
N VAL A 630 14.89 15.69 30.34
CA VAL A 630 14.08 14.46 30.35
C VAL A 630 14.70 13.42 31.31
N LEU A 631 16.02 13.29 31.34
CA LEU A 631 16.70 12.53 32.40
C LEU A 631 16.44 13.14 33.79
N GLY A 632 16.34 14.47 33.88
CA GLY A 632 15.94 15.18 35.09
C GLY A 632 14.55 14.79 35.61
N THR A 633 13.55 14.61 34.75
CA THR A 633 12.20 14.17 35.18
C THR A 633 12.16 12.71 35.59
N MET A 634 13.02 11.86 35.03
CA MET A 634 13.23 10.49 35.52
C MET A 634 13.89 10.45 36.92
N LEU A 635 14.60 11.51 37.30
CA LEU A 635 15.29 11.64 38.59
C LEU A 635 14.45 12.29 39.71
N ALA A 636 13.29 12.86 39.41
CA ALA A 636 12.45 13.48 40.43
C ALA A 636 12.00 12.46 41.50
N THR A 637 11.78 12.94 42.73
CA THR A 637 11.51 12.09 43.91
C THR A 637 10.16 11.38 43.82
N ASP A 638 9.19 12.01 43.17
CA ASP A 638 7.84 11.55 42.86
C ASP A 638 7.75 10.77 41.54
N SER A 639 8.85 10.64 40.80
CA SER A 639 8.87 10.00 39.48
C SER A 639 8.98 8.49 39.56
N THR A 640 7.94 7.81 39.06
CA THR A 640 7.89 6.35 38.88
C THR A 640 8.55 5.86 37.59
N LEU A 641 9.01 6.77 36.71
CA LEU A 641 9.52 6.40 35.37
C LEU A 641 10.65 5.36 35.40
N LEU A 642 11.68 5.56 36.24
CA LEU A 642 12.78 4.59 36.36
C LEU A 642 12.30 3.22 36.88
N PRO A 643 11.54 3.13 38.01
CA PRO A 643 10.86 1.89 38.40
C PRO A 643 10.07 1.24 37.27
N THR A 644 9.22 1.99 36.55
CA THR A 644 8.40 1.46 35.46
C THR A 644 9.25 0.85 34.34
N PHE A 645 10.32 1.52 33.88
CA PHE A 645 11.21 0.93 32.87
C PHE A 645 11.90 -0.35 33.35
N VAL A 646 12.27 -0.44 34.63
CA VAL A 646 12.89 -1.65 35.17
C VAL A 646 11.88 -2.78 35.35
N MET A 647 10.64 -2.48 35.75
CA MET A 647 9.54 -3.47 35.76
C MET A 647 9.24 -4.03 34.37
N LEU A 648 9.28 -3.17 33.32
CA LEU A 648 9.06 -3.59 31.94
C LEU A 648 10.18 -4.48 31.35
N LEU A 649 11.27 -4.75 32.07
CA LEU A 649 12.25 -5.78 31.68
C LEU A 649 11.70 -7.21 31.82
N ASP A 650 10.70 -7.43 32.68
CA ASP A 650 10.02 -8.71 32.87
C ASP A 650 8.78 -8.87 31.96
N HIS A 651 8.64 -8.00 30.95
CA HIS A 651 7.48 -8.01 30.07
C HIS A 651 7.52 -9.18 29.07
N ALA A 652 6.40 -9.90 28.92
CA ALA A 652 6.32 -11.07 28.05
C ALA A 652 6.57 -10.76 26.56
N ASN A 653 6.28 -9.52 26.14
CA ASN A 653 6.58 -9.06 24.78
C ASN A 653 8.04 -8.60 24.63
N ARG A 654 8.81 -9.40 23.90
CA ARG A 654 10.21 -9.14 23.51
C ARG A 654 10.46 -7.72 23.01
N ASP A 655 9.59 -7.17 22.18
CA ASP A 655 9.84 -5.86 21.57
C ASP A 655 9.73 -4.72 22.60
N VAL A 656 8.90 -4.87 23.64
CA VAL A 656 8.85 -3.96 24.80
C VAL A 656 10.17 -4.01 25.56
N VAL A 657 10.65 -5.21 25.90
CA VAL A 657 11.93 -5.38 26.61
C VAL A 657 13.09 -4.79 25.78
N PHE A 658 13.08 -4.98 24.46
CA PHE A 658 14.10 -4.45 23.55
C PHE A 658 14.13 -2.92 23.51
N THR A 659 12.98 -2.26 23.40
CA THR A 659 12.91 -0.78 23.41
C THR A 659 13.21 -0.19 24.79
N VAL A 660 12.80 -0.88 25.87
CA VAL A 660 13.17 -0.54 27.26
C VAL A 660 14.68 -0.56 27.46
N CYS A 661 15.39 -1.60 26.99
CA CYS A 661 16.85 -1.61 27.04
C CYS A 661 17.47 -0.43 26.28
N GLY A 662 16.81 0.06 25.23
CA GLY A 662 17.18 1.31 24.54
C GLY A 662 17.07 2.56 25.41
N VAL A 663 16.03 2.67 26.26
CA VAL A 663 15.93 3.73 27.28
C VAL A 663 17.03 3.58 28.33
N LEU A 664 17.21 2.35 28.84
CA LEU A 664 18.18 2.05 29.89
C LEU A 664 19.63 2.27 29.44
N MET A 665 19.95 2.09 28.15
CA MET A 665 21.27 2.41 27.60
C MET A 665 21.62 3.89 27.77
N ASN A 666 20.65 4.79 27.56
CA ASN A 666 20.82 6.24 27.71
C ASN A 666 20.82 6.66 29.18
N THR A 667 19.91 6.14 30.01
CA THR A 667 19.90 6.47 31.44
C THR A 667 21.13 5.92 32.17
N ALA A 668 21.66 4.77 31.76
CA ALA A 668 22.95 4.28 32.26
C ALA A 668 24.14 5.12 31.75
N LEU A 669 24.00 5.99 30.75
CA LEU A 669 25.08 6.86 30.29
C LEU A 669 25.25 8.13 31.15
N ASP A 670 24.18 8.66 31.74
CA ASP A 670 24.22 9.78 32.70
C ASP A 670 24.54 9.29 34.12
N GLN A 671 25.48 9.98 34.78
CA GLN A 671 26.01 9.59 36.08
C GLN A 671 24.97 9.59 37.21
N ARG A 672 23.97 10.47 37.15
CA ARG A 672 22.96 10.65 38.20
C ARG A 672 21.90 9.55 38.09
N THR A 673 21.40 9.27 36.88
CA THR A 673 20.46 8.17 36.63
C THR A 673 21.12 6.81 36.82
N ARG A 674 22.38 6.63 36.39
CA ARG A 674 23.19 5.42 36.68
C ARG A 674 23.24 5.10 38.17
N GLY A 675 23.48 6.11 39.02
CA GLY A 675 23.48 5.93 40.48
C GLY A 675 22.16 5.36 41.02
N ARG A 676 21.00 5.85 40.53
CA ARG A 676 19.68 5.30 40.90
C ARG A 676 19.46 3.88 40.37
N LEU A 677 19.94 3.53 39.17
CA LEU A 677 19.72 2.20 38.55
C LEU A 677 20.31 1.03 39.37
N HIS A 678 21.32 1.27 40.21
CA HIS A 678 21.87 0.23 41.10
C HIS A 678 21.00 -0.09 42.33
N ALA A 679 20.02 0.75 42.64
CA ALA A 679 19.16 0.60 43.81
C ALA A 679 17.80 1.25 43.53
N ILE A 680 16.98 0.59 42.70
CA ILE A 680 15.63 1.05 42.38
C ILE A 680 14.63 0.45 43.36
N SER A 681 13.89 1.33 44.04
CA SER A 681 12.68 0.97 44.78
C SER A 681 11.56 0.61 43.80
N ILE A 682 11.18 -0.67 43.76
CA ILE A 682 10.03 -1.19 43.02
C ILE A 682 8.92 -1.51 44.03
N PRO A 683 7.70 -0.98 43.89
CA PRO A 683 6.57 -1.36 44.73
C PRO A 683 6.15 -2.81 44.45
N ILE A 684 6.06 -3.62 45.50
CA ILE A 684 5.48 -4.98 45.45
C ILE A 684 4.00 -4.94 45.87
N SER A 685 3.68 -4.08 46.84
CA SER A 685 2.35 -3.87 47.42
C SER A 685 2.18 -2.39 47.81
N ASP A 686 1.00 -2.01 48.30
CA ASP A 686 0.74 -0.65 48.81
C ASP A 686 1.62 -0.28 50.02
N SER A 687 2.25 -1.26 50.70
CA SER A 687 3.12 -1.06 51.86
C SER A 687 4.57 -1.49 51.67
N ASP A 688 4.87 -2.37 50.72
CA ASP A 688 6.19 -2.99 50.56
C ASP A 688 6.88 -2.54 49.28
N THR A 689 8.15 -2.13 49.42
CA THR A 689 9.04 -1.83 48.30
C THR A 689 10.26 -2.75 48.33
N SER A 690 10.60 -3.35 47.19
CA SER A 690 11.87 -4.03 46.98
C SER A 690 12.91 -3.04 46.50
N ILE A 691 14.16 -3.17 46.95
CA ILE A 691 15.29 -2.50 46.32
C ILE A 691 15.94 -3.50 45.36
N VAL A 692 15.90 -3.19 44.07
CA VAL A 692 16.42 -4.04 43.00
C VAL A 692 17.61 -3.35 42.33
N ASP A 693 18.71 -4.09 42.14
CA ASP A 693 19.78 -3.68 41.24
C ASP A 693 19.38 -4.06 39.81
N THR A 694 19.28 -3.06 38.92
CA THR A 694 18.90 -3.29 37.52
C THR A 694 19.85 -4.27 36.82
N ARG A 695 21.11 -4.39 37.29
CA ARG A 695 22.07 -5.33 36.74
C ARG A 695 21.64 -6.79 36.92
N ASP A 696 21.01 -7.16 38.03
CA ASP A 696 20.60 -8.55 38.30
C ASP A 696 19.56 -9.02 37.27
N LEU A 697 18.55 -8.19 37.00
CA LEU A 697 17.53 -8.45 35.99
C LEU A 697 18.14 -8.53 34.57
N LEU A 698 19.03 -7.60 34.24
CA LEU A 698 19.70 -7.60 32.93
C LEU A 698 20.60 -8.83 32.72
N VAL A 699 21.28 -9.33 33.76
CA VAL A 699 22.08 -10.56 33.65
C VAL A 699 21.19 -11.80 33.47
N GLY A 700 20.03 -11.85 34.13
CA GLY A 700 19.00 -12.86 33.87
C GLY A 700 18.50 -12.83 32.43
N LEU A 701 18.14 -11.65 31.92
CA LEU A 701 17.69 -11.43 30.55
C LEU A 701 18.78 -11.80 29.52
N PHE A 702 20.03 -11.41 29.76
CA PHE A 702 21.18 -11.76 28.90
C PHE A 702 21.35 -13.27 28.77
N ARG A 703 21.31 -14.00 29.90
CA ARG A 703 21.40 -15.45 29.94
C ARG A 703 20.22 -16.14 29.26
N HIS A 704 19.02 -15.56 29.31
CA HIS A 704 17.85 -16.08 28.62
C HIS A 704 17.93 -15.87 27.09
N ALA A 705 18.36 -14.69 26.64
CA ALA A 705 18.51 -14.34 25.23
C ALA A 705 19.64 -15.13 24.55
N GLY A 706 20.84 -15.15 25.14
CA GLY A 706 22.01 -15.87 24.64
C GLY A 706 22.30 -15.61 23.16
N LEU A 707 22.75 -16.63 22.43
CA LEU A 707 22.91 -16.57 20.97
C LEU A 707 21.58 -16.71 20.20
N LYS A 708 20.48 -17.07 20.88
CA LYS A 708 19.15 -17.20 20.23
C LYS A 708 18.57 -15.84 19.84
N ASP A 709 18.96 -14.78 20.55
CA ASP A 709 18.61 -13.40 20.24
C ASP A 709 19.84 -12.49 20.42
N LEU A 710 20.76 -12.58 19.46
CA LEU A 710 21.97 -11.75 19.39
C LEU A 710 21.66 -10.25 19.46
N ALA A 711 20.53 -9.80 18.91
CA ALA A 711 20.15 -8.39 18.94
C ALA A 711 19.84 -7.94 20.38
N MET A 712 19.05 -8.72 21.12
CA MET A 712 18.76 -8.45 22.52
C MET A 712 20.02 -8.58 23.38
N SER A 713 20.80 -9.66 23.23
CA SER A 713 22.06 -9.88 23.94
C SER A 713 23.06 -8.75 23.74
N THR A 714 23.22 -8.26 22.51
CA THR A 714 24.06 -7.09 22.20
C THR A 714 23.55 -5.82 22.87
N MET A 715 22.24 -5.60 22.91
CA MET A 715 21.65 -4.42 23.56
C MET A 715 21.85 -4.49 25.09
N VAL A 716 21.57 -5.63 25.71
CA VAL A 716 21.77 -5.83 27.16
C VAL A 716 23.23 -5.63 27.55
N CYS A 717 24.19 -6.14 26.76
CA CYS A 717 25.61 -5.90 27.01
C CYS A 717 25.98 -4.41 26.94
N LYS A 718 25.36 -3.61 26.06
CA LYS A 718 25.57 -2.15 26.01
C LYS A 718 25.03 -1.44 27.26
N VAL A 719 23.88 -1.88 27.79
CA VAL A 719 23.33 -1.35 29.06
C VAL A 719 24.23 -1.75 30.25
N LEU A 720 24.60 -3.03 30.36
CA LEU A 720 25.48 -3.54 31.41
C LEU A 720 26.86 -2.87 31.39
N PHE A 721 27.45 -2.64 30.21
CA PHE A 721 28.70 -1.89 30.08
C PHE A 721 28.60 -0.51 30.73
N ASN A 722 27.55 0.25 30.39
CA ASN A 722 27.33 1.57 30.98
C ASN A 722 27.08 1.53 32.50
N LEU A 723 26.40 0.49 33.01
CA LEU A 723 26.17 0.30 34.45
C LEU A 723 27.43 -0.12 35.21
N VAL A 724 28.35 -0.89 34.61
CA VAL A 724 29.58 -1.34 35.27
C VAL A 724 30.60 -0.20 35.44
N LEU A 725 30.59 0.81 34.56
CA LEU A 725 31.52 1.96 34.63
C LEU A 725 31.50 2.73 35.96
N SER A 726 30.40 2.74 36.72
CA SER A 726 30.32 3.40 38.04
C SER A 726 31.00 2.61 39.17
N ALA A 727 31.21 1.30 39.02
CA ALA A 727 31.82 0.46 40.05
C ALA A 727 33.32 0.73 40.25
N GLN A 728 33.93 1.58 39.40
CA GLN A 728 35.34 1.99 39.48
C GLN A 728 35.60 3.16 40.45
N SER A 729 34.65 3.43 41.35
CA SER A 729 34.82 4.35 42.49
C SER A 729 35.86 3.78 43.46
N LYS A 730 37.09 4.29 43.43
CA LYS A 730 38.22 3.77 44.21
C LYS A 730 38.13 4.13 45.70
N THR A 731 37.27 3.44 46.44
CA THR A 731 37.36 3.28 47.90
C THR A 731 37.86 1.86 48.19
N SER A 732 38.95 1.73 48.96
CA SER A 732 39.69 0.47 49.13
C SER A 732 39.01 -0.55 50.07
N SER A 733 37.68 -0.58 50.09
CA SER A 733 36.84 -1.40 50.98
C SER A 733 35.56 -1.93 50.32
N GLU A 734 35.26 -1.56 49.07
CA GLU A 734 34.09 -2.08 48.35
C GLU A 734 34.48 -3.35 47.57
N VAL A 735 33.60 -4.35 47.60
CA VAL A 735 33.75 -5.58 46.81
C VAL A 735 33.51 -5.24 45.34
N ALA A 736 34.46 -5.58 44.46
CA ALA A 736 34.32 -5.31 43.03
C ALA A 736 33.08 -6.02 42.47
N TYR A 737 32.36 -5.40 41.54
CA TYR A 737 31.09 -5.97 41.04
C TYR A 737 31.26 -7.38 40.47
N VAL A 738 32.40 -7.67 39.81
CA VAL A 738 32.76 -9.01 39.29
C VAL A 738 32.82 -10.08 40.38
N ASP A 739 33.11 -9.72 41.64
CA ASP A 739 33.17 -10.64 42.79
C ASP A 739 31.80 -10.87 43.45
N THR A 740 30.73 -10.22 42.97
CA THR A 740 29.36 -10.56 43.36
C THR A 740 28.90 -11.86 42.67
N PRO A 741 27.89 -12.58 43.20
CA PRO A 741 27.30 -13.74 42.52
C PRO A 741 26.83 -13.40 41.09
N THR A 742 26.18 -12.26 40.91
CA THR A 742 25.71 -11.76 39.61
C THR A 742 26.88 -11.41 38.68
N GLY A 743 27.93 -10.76 39.19
CA GLY A 743 29.12 -10.41 38.41
C GLY A 743 29.86 -11.64 37.87
N ARG A 744 30.03 -12.67 38.70
CA ARG A 744 30.55 -13.98 38.26
C ARG A 744 29.65 -14.64 37.22
N LEU A 745 28.34 -14.63 37.42
CA LEU A 745 27.37 -15.19 36.48
C LEU A 745 27.42 -14.48 35.11
N LEU A 746 27.56 -13.16 35.11
CA LEU A 746 27.74 -12.37 33.89
C LEU A 746 29.05 -12.70 33.19
N LEU A 747 30.18 -12.74 33.91
CA LEU A 747 31.47 -13.06 33.33
C LEU A 747 31.47 -14.46 32.70
N SER A 748 31.02 -15.49 33.43
CA SER A 748 30.96 -16.86 32.90
C SER A 748 30.00 -16.99 31.71
N THR A 749 28.89 -16.24 31.69
CA THR A 749 27.96 -16.23 30.55
C THR A 749 28.56 -15.49 29.34
N LEU A 750 29.37 -14.44 29.55
CA LEU A 750 30.10 -13.78 28.46
C LEU A 750 31.17 -14.71 27.86
N GLU A 751 31.93 -15.41 28.69
CA GLU A 751 32.94 -16.40 28.27
C GLU A 751 32.28 -17.53 27.45
N GLU A 752 31.23 -18.16 28.00
CA GLU A 752 30.46 -19.23 27.34
C GLU A 752 29.94 -18.82 25.94
N LEU A 753 29.33 -17.63 25.84
CA LEU A 753 28.72 -17.18 24.58
C LEU A 753 29.74 -16.65 23.56
N VAL A 754 30.88 -16.11 24.00
CA VAL A 754 31.96 -15.66 23.10
C VAL A 754 32.74 -16.85 22.55
N ASP A 755 33.09 -17.83 23.40
CA ASP A 755 33.78 -19.05 22.96
C ASP A 755 32.92 -19.84 21.96
N ALA A 756 31.61 -19.89 22.17
CA ALA A 756 30.66 -20.54 21.26
C ALA A 756 30.56 -19.90 19.85
N ILE A 757 31.08 -18.68 19.65
CA ILE A 757 31.10 -17.98 18.35
C ILE A 757 32.52 -17.59 17.90
N ALA A 758 33.56 -18.16 18.49
CA ALA A 758 34.96 -17.77 18.24
C ALA A 758 35.37 -17.84 16.75
N ASP A 759 34.79 -18.78 15.99
CA ASP A 759 35.03 -18.97 14.55
C ASP A 759 33.96 -18.30 13.65
N SER A 760 33.11 -17.42 14.20
CA SER A 760 32.02 -16.78 13.43
C SER A 760 32.52 -15.76 12.39
N VAL A 761 31.76 -15.69 11.29
CA VAL A 761 31.93 -14.74 10.18
C VAL A 761 30.71 -13.83 9.96
N THR A 762 29.66 -13.90 10.79
CA THR A 762 28.45 -13.07 10.57
C THR A 762 28.58 -11.69 11.22
N GLU A 763 28.11 -10.64 10.53
CA GLU A 763 28.22 -9.26 11.03
C GLU A 763 27.55 -9.05 12.40
N ALA A 764 26.45 -9.77 12.67
CA ALA A 764 25.73 -9.69 13.94
C ALA A 764 26.49 -10.34 15.11
N GLU A 765 27.12 -11.51 14.88
CA GLU A 765 27.94 -12.18 15.89
C GLU A 765 29.24 -11.41 16.14
N VAL A 766 29.82 -10.78 15.11
CA VAL A 766 30.97 -9.88 15.24
C VAL A 766 30.61 -8.59 16.00
N GLU A 767 29.44 -7.96 15.75
CA GLU A 767 28.96 -6.82 16.56
C GLU A 767 28.79 -7.25 18.03
N PHE A 768 28.16 -8.41 18.27
CA PHE A 768 27.96 -8.95 19.62
C PHE A 768 29.28 -9.23 20.34
N ALA A 769 30.20 -9.99 19.73
CA ALA A 769 31.50 -10.33 20.32
C ALA A 769 32.32 -9.08 20.68
N SER A 770 32.34 -8.07 19.80
CA SER A 770 33.02 -6.80 20.05
C SER A 770 32.52 -6.09 21.31
N VAL A 771 31.20 -6.09 21.53
CA VAL A 771 30.56 -5.50 22.71
C VAL A 771 30.77 -6.37 23.95
N ALA A 772 30.65 -7.69 23.83
CA ALA A 772 30.87 -8.65 24.92
C ALA A 772 32.30 -8.56 25.46
N HIS A 773 33.32 -8.58 24.60
CA HIS A 773 34.72 -8.39 25.00
C HIS A 773 34.96 -7.01 25.66
N ALA A 774 34.28 -5.95 25.22
CA ALA A 774 34.39 -4.64 25.87
C ALA A 774 33.82 -4.66 27.29
N LEU A 775 32.68 -5.35 27.51
CA LEU A 775 32.08 -5.56 28.83
C LEU A 775 32.97 -6.42 29.73
N MET A 776 33.52 -7.54 29.24
CA MET A 776 34.49 -8.36 29.98
C MET A 776 35.69 -7.53 30.45
N ARG A 777 36.27 -6.70 29.57
CA ARG A 777 37.37 -5.80 29.92
C ARG A 777 37.00 -4.73 30.96
N SER A 778 35.73 -4.35 31.08
CA SER A 778 35.25 -3.40 32.09
C SER A 778 34.86 -4.08 33.42
N LEU A 779 34.62 -5.40 33.43
CA LEU A 779 34.36 -6.17 34.66
C LEU A 779 35.65 -6.48 35.42
N VAL A 780 36.76 -6.71 34.70
CA VAL A 780 38.06 -7.12 35.26
C VAL A 780 38.99 -5.91 35.56
N LYS A 781 38.53 -4.67 35.34
CA LYS A 781 39.27 -3.41 35.56
C LYS A 781 38.65 -2.52 36.63
#